data_AF-A0A1E5V714-F1
#
_entry.id   AF-A0A1E5V714-F1
#
_cell.length_a   1.000
_cell.length_b   1.000
_cell.length_c   1.000
_cell.angle_alpha   90.00
_cell.angle_beta   90.00
_cell.angle_gamma   90.00
#
_symmetry.space_group_name_H-M   'P 1'
#
loop_
_entity.id
_entity.type
_entity.pdbx_description
1 polymer ?
#
loop_
_entity_poly.entity_id
_entity_poly.type
_entity_poly.pdbx_seq_one_letter_code
_entity_poly.pdbx_strand_id
1 'polypeptide(L)'
;MLSQAVSLSSQPSLPSLPSLGPRDQNVSPSLNQCLATVRGHSSYVSALAVDGDSLMYSASSVKCLLAVGDGLLLSSHQDGKIRAWRAGRRKDGTRRLVLRAVLPTCVDRLRTFLLPWSYVQVRRHRWRTWVHHADAVTALAVSPDGALLYSASWDRSLKVWRLPGFRCVESVAPAHDDAINALAVSPDGHVYTGSADKTIKAWRRHPERKNKHVLVQTMERHRSAVNALALGADGKVLYSGACDRSIVVWERAGAGGDGRMEATGTLRGHKKAILCLAAAGDVVCSGSADRTVRVWRRGAENTGYTSLALLEGHGAPVKSLVLVYGRDRGSSTGGDSGGGSALVCSGALDGDGFNYIKESFENGTLHLIGLLSDGGVHSRLDQLQLLLKGASERGAKRICVHILTDGRDVLDGSSVGFVETLENDLSQLREKGIDARIASGGGRMYVTMDRYENDWDVVKRGWDAQVLGEAPYKFKSALEAVKTLRAEPKANDQYLPPFVIVDDSGNAVGPVLDGDAVVTINFRADRMVMLAKALEYADFDKFDRVRVPKIRYAGMLQYDGKYYLVANLFLDIKALLFVNFDFESLIFSESSLETVKFGHVTFFWNGNRSGYFDETKEEYVELPSDSGITFNVAPKMKALEIAEKARDAILSGKFDQVRVNLPNGDMVGHTGDIEATVVACKAADEAVKIILDAVEQVGGIYLVTADHGNAEDMVKRNKSGKPLLDKSGGIQILTSHTLQPVPVAIGGPGLHPGVKFRTDIQTPGLANVAATGARKNPNCQSGDTTSLKSDGVELVSCWLLPLPTTTVLCKLIGVFVLSHLAGWEMQSA
;
A
#
# COMPACT_ATOMS: atom_id res chain seq x y z
N MET A 1 -12.56 -43.46 -32.20
CA MET A 1 -12.49 -42.15 -32.89
C MET A 1 -13.90 -41.60 -33.00
N LEU A 2 -14.09 -40.26 -32.94
CA LEU A 2 -15.16 -39.46 -33.57
C LEU A 2 -16.64 -39.92 -33.36
N SER A 3 -17.47 -39.17 -32.62
CA SER A 3 -18.42 -38.10 -33.09
C SER A 3 -19.59 -38.63 -33.98
N GLN A 4 -20.84 -38.14 -33.95
CA GLN A 4 -21.41 -36.89 -33.44
C GLN A 4 -22.98 -37.00 -33.30
N ALA A 5 -23.67 -35.88 -33.00
CA ALA A 5 -25.13 -35.70 -32.74
C ALA A 5 -26.09 -36.04 -33.94
N VAL A 6 -27.44 -35.96 -33.89
CA VAL A 6 -28.33 -34.75 -33.74
C VAL A 6 -29.86 -35.09 -33.59
N SER A 7 -30.62 -34.29 -32.78
CA SER A 7 -32.12 -34.06 -32.77
C SER A 7 -33.08 -35.22 -32.38
N LEU A 8 -34.38 -35.08 -32.01
CA LEU A 8 -35.53 -34.12 -32.16
C LEU A 8 -36.49 -34.20 -30.90
N SER A 9 -37.64 -33.53 -30.71
CA SER A 9 -38.14 -32.12 -30.91
C SER A 9 -39.62 -31.94 -30.42
N SER A 10 -39.99 -30.92 -29.63
CA SER A 10 -41.42 -30.58 -29.31
C SER A 10 -41.57 -29.19 -28.62
N GLN A 11 -42.66 -28.39 -28.69
CA GLN A 11 -43.86 -28.22 -29.57
C GLN A 11 -44.46 -26.78 -29.27
N PRO A 12 -45.60 -26.27 -29.85
CA PRO A 12 -45.61 -24.95 -30.51
C PRO A 12 -46.43 -23.84 -29.83
N SER A 13 -46.53 -22.68 -30.51
CA SER A 13 -47.15 -21.41 -30.10
C SER A 13 -48.55 -21.15 -30.69
N LEU A 14 -49.28 -20.15 -30.14
CA LEU A 14 -50.31 -19.24 -30.74
C LEU A 14 -51.09 -18.51 -29.60
N PRO A 15 -51.80 -17.38 -29.82
CA PRO A 15 -51.75 -16.37 -30.88
C PRO A 15 -51.53 -14.91 -30.37
N SER A 16 -51.62 -13.91 -31.25
CA SER A 16 -51.25 -12.48 -31.07
C SER A 16 -52.43 -11.51 -30.84
N LEU A 17 -52.13 -10.27 -30.40
CA LEU A 17 -52.83 -8.97 -30.68
C LEU A 17 -52.01 -7.79 -30.04
N PRO A 18 -52.19 -6.50 -30.41
CA PRO A 18 -51.15 -5.86 -31.24
C PRO A 18 -50.56 -4.51 -30.76
N SER A 19 -49.38 -4.22 -31.32
CA SER A 19 -48.84 -2.90 -31.71
C SER A 19 -48.96 -1.67 -30.78
N LEU A 20 -47.80 -1.23 -30.28
CA LEU A 20 -47.27 0.11 -30.57
C LEU A 20 -45.74 -0.02 -30.66
N GLY A 21 -45.20 -0.10 -31.88
CA GLY A 21 -43.78 -0.36 -32.10
C GLY A 21 -42.91 0.86 -31.77
N PRO A 22 -41.65 0.67 -31.32
CA PRO A 22 -40.66 1.73 -31.36
C PRO A 22 -40.39 2.07 -32.83
N ARG A 23 -40.25 3.36 -33.15
CA ARG A 23 -39.57 3.73 -34.39
C ARG A 23 -38.10 3.39 -34.19
N ASP A 24 -37.59 2.43 -34.95
CA ASP A 24 -36.16 2.19 -35.11
C ASP A 24 -35.51 3.45 -35.70
N GLN A 25 -34.99 4.30 -34.84
CA GLN A 25 -33.80 5.06 -35.19
C GLN A 25 -32.62 4.15 -34.91
N ASN A 26 -31.93 3.74 -35.97
CA ASN A 26 -30.67 3.01 -35.92
C ASN A 26 -29.62 3.84 -35.16
N VAL A 27 -29.61 3.74 -33.83
CA VAL A 27 -28.48 4.15 -33.02
C VAL A 27 -27.41 3.09 -33.24
N SER A 28 -26.46 3.40 -34.11
CA SER A 28 -25.20 2.67 -34.19
C SER A 28 -24.66 2.47 -32.78
N PRO A 29 -24.25 1.26 -32.37
CA PRO A 29 -23.80 1.02 -31.01
C PRO A 29 -22.60 1.91 -30.74
N SER A 30 -22.78 2.94 -29.90
CA SER A 30 -21.67 3.73 -29.41
C SER A 30 -20.76 2.76 -28.68
N LEU A 31 -19.57 2.56 -29.26
CA LEU A 31 -18.62 1.56 -28.79
C LEU A 31 -18.03 2.05 -27.47
N ASN A 32 -18.76 1.83 -26.38
CA ASN A 32 -18.38 2.16 -25.01
C ASN A 32 -17.31 1.17 -24.54
N GLN A 33 -16.16 1.23 -25.21
CA GLN A 33 -15.03 0.37 -24.98
C GLN A 33 -14.34 0.80 -23.69
N CYS A 34 -14.09 -0.17 -22.80
CA CYS A 34 -13.16 0.05 -21.68
C CYS A 34 -11.77 0.26 -22.29
N LEU A 35 -11.36 1.52 -22.46
CA LEU A 35 -10.11 1.90 -23.13
C LEU A 35 -8.89 1.28 -22.44
N ALA A 36 -8.91 1.21 -21.11
CA ALA A 36 -8.00 0.41 -20.31
C ALA A 36 -8.60 0.14 -18.92
N THR A 37 -8.46 -1.09 -18.41
CA THR A 37 -8.49 -1.33 -16.95
C THR A 37 -7.06 -1.17 -16.45
N VAL A 38 -6.73 -0.03 -15.82
CA VAL A 38 -5.43 0.14 -15.17
C VAL A 38 -5.40 -0.73 -13.91
N ARG A 39 -4.93 -1.97 -14.06
CA ARG A 39 -4.62 -2.90 -12.96
C ARG A 39 -3.31 -2.44 -12.32
N GLY A 40 -3.34 -1.25 -11.69
CA GLY A 40 -2.14 -0.44 -11.49
C GLY A 40 -1.93 0.41 -10.22
N HIS A 41 -2.68 0.30 -9.10
CA HIS A 41 -2.05 0.58 -7.78
C HIS A 41 -2.24 -0.43 -6.63
N SER A 42 -1.21 -0.51 -5.78
CA SER A 42 -0.92 -1.49 -4.70
C SER A 42 -1.80 -1.34 -3.46
N SER A 43 -2.78 -0.46 -3.52
CA SER A 43 -3.31 0.19 -2.33
C SER A 43 -4.65 0.84 -2.65
N TYR A 44 -5.57 0.73 -1.69
CA TYR A 44 -6.97 1.19 -1.73
C TYR A 44 -7.15 2.59 -2.35
N VAL A 45 -7.71 2.74 -3.55
CA VAL A 45 -7.98 4.08 -4.11
C VAL A 45 -9.05 4.80 -3.28
N SER A 46 -8.60 5.74 -2.43
CA SER A 46 -9.44 6.52 -1.52
C SER A 46 -10.08 7.70 -2.22
N ALA A 47 -9.31 8.31 -3.13
CA ALA A 47 -9.67 9.51 -3.85
C ALA A 47 -8.86 9.59 -5.15
N LEU A 48 -9.51 10.13 -6.17
CA LEU A 48 -8.97 10.45 -7.48
C LEU A 48 -8.97 11.98 -7.69
N ALA A 49 -8.03 12.50 -8.46
CA ALA A 49 -8.00 13.87 -8.96
C ALA A 49 -7.26 13.91 -10.32
N VAL A 50 -7.52 14.92 -11.15
CA VAL A 50 -6.82 15.13 -12.44
C VAL A 50 -6.27 16.56 -12.50
N ASP A 51 -5.07 16.72 -13.05
CA ASP A 51 -4.41 18.01 -13.32
C ASP A 51 -3.83 17.98 -14.74
N GLY A 52 -4.46 18.69 -15.68
CA GLY A 52 -4.19 18.53 -17.11
C GLY A 52 -4.34 17.07 -17.55
N ASP A 53 -3.34 16.53 -18.25
CA ASP A 53 -3.32 15.14 -18.73
C ASP A 53 -2.88 14.13 -17.65
N SER A 54 -2.71 14.56 -16.39
CA SER A 54 -2.18 13.72 -15.30
C SER A 54 -3.27 13.26 -14.33
N LEU A 55 -3.56 11.95 -14.30
CA LEU A 55 -4.38 11.32 -13.26
C LEU A 55 -3.57 11.11 -11.98
N MET A 56 -4.10 11.59 -10.86
CA MET A 56 -3.56 11.39 -9.51
C MET A 56 -4.56 10.61 -8.66
N TYR A 57 -4.04 9.78 -7.76
CA TYR A 57 -4.83 9.03 -6.79
C TYR A 57 -4.10 8.97 -5.45
N SER A 58 -4.83 8.73 -4.37
CA SER A 58 -4.24 8.43 -3.06
C SER A 58 -4.82 7.14 -2.52
N ALA A 59 -4.00 6.46 -1.71
CA ALA A 59 -4.33 5.15 -1.23
C ALA A 59 -4.06 4.91 0.27
N SER A 60 -4.50 5.86 1.08
CA SER A 60 -4.18 5.93 2.51
C SER A 60 -5.39 6.41 3.32
N SER A 61 -5.15 7.08 4.45
CA SER A 61 -6.20 7.74 5.26
C SER A 61 -6.85 8.95 4.58
N VAL A 62 -6.59 9.19 3.29
CA VAL A 62 -7.15 10.29 2.50
C VAL A 62 -8.65 10.07 2.24
N LYS A 63 -9.40 11.17 2.18
CA LYS A 63 -10.84 11.18 1.87
C LYS A 63 -11.15 11.85 0.54
N CYS A 64 -10.45 12.94 0.24
CA CYS A 64 -10.55 13.68 -1.02
C CYS A 64 -9.17 14.19 -1.42
N LEU A 65 -8.88 14.07 -2.71
CA LEU A 65 -7.79 14.76 -3.39
C LEU A 65 -8.38 15.90 -4.22
N LEU A 66 -7.64 17.00 -4.33
CA LEU A 66 -8.01 18.13 -5.17
C LEU A 66 -6.76 18.74 -5.80
N ALA A 67 -6.67 18.71 -7.13
CA ALA A 67 -5.72 19.51 -7.88
C ALA A 67 -6.24 20.95 -8.01
N VAL A 68 -5.34 21.93 -7.92
CA VAL A 68 -5.66 23.37 -7.87
C VAL A 68 -4.97 24.16 -9.00
N GLY A 69 -4.28 23.48 -9.92
CA GLY A 69 -3.40 24.09 -10.91
C GLY A 69 -2.03 24.49 -10.33
N ASP A 70 -1.12 24.97 -11.17
CA ASP A 70 0.28 25.32 -10.83
C ASP A 70 1.06 24.21 -10.08
N GLY A 71 0.65 22.96 -10.29
CA GLY A 71 1.16 21.78 -9.59
C GLY A 71 0.79 21.72 -8.09
N LEU A 72 -0.18 22.51 -7.61
CA LEU A 72 -0.67 22.44 -6.24
C LEU A 72 -1.73 21.34 -6.11
N LEU A 73 -1.43 20.32 -5.29
CA LEU A 73 -2.35 19.24 -4.92
C LEU A 73 -2.69 19.35 -3.44
N LEU A 74 -3.95 19.12 -3.08
CA LEU A 74 -4.43 19.10 -1.70
C LEU A 74 -5.01 17.72 -1.36
N SER A 75 -4.77 17.23 -0.14
CA SER A 75 -5.36 15.99 0.36
C SER A 75 -6.00 16.19 1.73
N SER A 76 -7.26 15.80 1.88
CA SER A 76 -7.97 15.74 3.17
C SER A 76 -7.89 14.33 3.76
N HIS A 77 -7.95 14.21 5.09
CA HIS A 77 -7.69 12.94 5.77
C HIS A 77 -8.65 12.64 6.93
N GLN A 78 -8.73 11.34 7.28
CA GLN A 78 -9.39 10.83 8.48
C GLN A 78 -8.83 11.43 9.79
N ASP A 79 -7.58 11.89 9.82
CA ASP A 79 -6.93 12.49 11.00
C ASP A 79 -7.30 13.96 11.27
N GLY A 80 -8.29 14.50 10.53
CA GLY A 80 -8.77 15.88 10.67
C GLY A 80 -7.83 16.93 10.08
N LYS A 81 -6.82 16.52 9.29
CA LYS A 81 -5.84 17.42 8.68
C LYS A 81 -6.01 17.50 7.17
N ILE A 82 -5.58 18.64 6.63
CA ILE A 82 -5.41 18.85 5.19
C ILE A 82 -3.91 19.01 4.92
N ARG A 83 -3.38 18.31 3.93
CA ARG A 83 -1.98 18.39 3.52
C ARG A 83 -1.93 19.01 2.12
N ALA A 84 -1.07 20.02 1.95
CA ALA A 84 -0.88 20.70 0.68
C ALA A 84 0.48 20.32 0.10
N TRP A 85 0.50 19.88 -1.15
CA TRP A 85 1.63 19.32 -1.85
C TRP A 85 1.90 20.13 -3.12
N ARG A 86 3.16 20.29 -3.52
CA ARG A 86 3.51 20.93 -4.79
C ARG A 86 4.31 19.98 -5.67
N ALA A 87 3.93 19.86 -6.94
CA ALA A 87 4.72 19.17 -7.95
C ALA A 87 6.02 19.97 -8.22
N GLY A 88 7.14 19.42 -7.78
CA GLY A 88 8.46 19.83 -8.23
C GLY A 88 8.96 18.92 -9.35
N ARG A 89 9.84 19.44 -10.21
CA ARG A 89 10.70 18.60 -11.06
C ARG A 89 12.05 18.41 -10.38
N ARG A 90 12.60 17.20 -10.45
CA ARG A 90 14.02 16.98 -10.19
C ARG A 90 14.85 17.46 -11.39
N LYS A 91 16.18 17.59 -11.20
CA LYS A 91 17.14 17.83 -12.31
C LYS A 91 17.19 16.68 -13.33
N ASP A 92 16.70 15.49 -12.97
CA ASP A 92 16.56 14.30 -13.83
C ASP A 92 15.23 14.26 -14.63
N GLY A 93 14.41 15.32 -14.57
CA GLY A 93 13.13 15.42 -15.28
C GLY A 93 11.92 14.78 -14.56
N THR A 94 12.15 13.91 -13.57
CA THR A 94 11.05 13.23 -12.86
C THR A 94 10.22 14.18 -11.99
N ARG A 95 8.89 13.96 -11.94
CA ARG A 95 7.94 14.75 -11.13
C ARG A 95 7.86 14.19 -9.72
N ARG A 96 8.01 15.04 -8.68
CA ARG A 96 7.85 14.67 -7.27
C ARG A 96 6.89 15.63 -6.56
N LEU A 97 5.95 15.08 -5.79
CA LEU A 97 5.12 15.86 -4.86
C LEU A 97 5.92 16.18 -3.58
N VAL A 98 6.02 17.46 -3.24
CA VAL A 98 6.69 17.98 -2.03
C VAL A 98 5.65 18.57 -1.08
N LEU A 99 5.64 18.13 0.18
CA LEU A 99 4.72 18.68 1.20
C LEU A 99 5.06 20.15 1.47
N ARG A 100 4.14 21.05 1.15
CA ARG A 100 4.25 22.51 1.33
C ARG A 100 3.65 23.01 2.64
N ALA A 101 2.55 22.41 3.09
CA ALA A 101 1.89 22.79 4.35
C ALA A 101 1.02 21.66 4.91
N VAL A 102 0.77 21.71 6.23
CA VAL A 102 -0.26 20.93 6.91
C VAL A 102 -1.17 21.90 7.66
N LEU A 103 -2.47 21.81 7.41
CA LEU A 103 -3.48 22.71 7.94
C LEU A 103 -4.19 22.06 9.15
N PRO A 104 -4.48 22.81 10.23
CA PRO A 104 -4.08 24.20 10.45
C PRO A 104 -2.57 24.38 10.64
N THR A 105 -2.04 25.47 10.08
CA THR A 105 -0.59 25.74 10.07
C THR A 105 -0.05 25.98 11.48
N CYS A 106 1.27 26.02 11.64
CA CYS A 106 1.88 26.44 12.91
C CYS A 106 1.45 27.88 13.30
N VAL A 107 1.27 28.76 12.32
CA VAL A 107 0.82 30.15 12.52
C VAL A 107 -0.64 30.21 12.99
N ASP A 108 -1.53 29.41 12.41
CA ASP A 108 -2.93 29.31 12.87
C ASP A 108 -3.02 28.75 14.30
N ARG A 109 -2.21 27.73 14.60
CA ARG A 109 -2.13 27.14 15.94
C ARG A 109 -1.63 28.15 16.97
N LEU A 110 -0.50 28.83 16.72
CA LEU A 110 0.07 29.81 17.65
C LEU A 110 -0.91 30.97 17.93
N ARG A 111 -1.59 31.48 16.89
CA ARG A 111 -2.56 32.58 17.01
C ARG A 111 -3.82 32.22 17.81
N THR A 112 -4.24 30.96 17.80
CA THR A 112 -5.46 30.51 18.48
C THR A 112 -5.20 29.88 19.84
N PHE A 113 -4.01 29.31 20.06
CA PHE A 113 -3.64 28.64 21.31
C PHE A 113 -3.68 29.57 22.53
N LEU A 114 -3.22 30.82 22.36
CA LEU A 114 -3.11 31.82 23.43
C LEU A 114 -4.43 32.50 23.82
N LEU A 115 -5.54 32.17 23.14
CA LEU A 115 -6.81 32.88 23.26
C LEU A 115 -7.89 31.92 23.82
N PRO A 116 -8.34 32.06 25.08
CA PRO A 116 -9.29 31.14 25.70
C PRO A 116 -10.59 30.98 24.89
N TRP A 117 -11.11 32.06 24.31
CA TRP A 117 -12.31 32.06 23.46
C TRP A 117 -12.12 31.36 22.11
N SER A 118 -10.89 30.98 21.74
CA SER A 118 -10.66 30.20 20.52
C SER A 118 -10.96 28.71 20.71
N TYR A 119 -11.12 28.22 21.93
CA TYR A 119 -11.42 26.83 22.23
C TYR A 119 -12.92 26.53 22.12
N VAL A 120 -13.26 25.54 21.29
CA VAL A 120 -14.62 25.05 21.08
C VAL A 120 -14.72 23.64 21.64
N GLN A 121 -15.82 23.35 22.33
CA GLN A 121 -16.11 22.00 22.82
C GLN A 121 -16.56 21.12 21.66
N VAL A 122 -15.80 20.04 21.40
CA VAL A 122 -16.09 19.10 20.31
C VAL A 122 -16.89 17.91 20.81
N ARG A 123 -16.52 17.39 21.97
CA ARG A 123 -17.20 16.27 22.65
C ARG A 123 -17.24 16.54 24.15
N ARG A 124 -17.98 15.72 24.91
CA ARG A 124 -17.98 15.75 26.38
C ARG A 124 -16.52 15.71 26.88
N HIS A 125 -16.13 16.70 27.69
CA HIS A 125 -14.76 16.89 28.21
C HIS A 125 -13.63 17.02 27.17
N ARG A 126 -13.89 17.37 25.89
CA ARG A 126 -12.85 17.53 24.87
C ARG A 126 -12.97 18.86 24.10
N TRP A 127 -11.95 19.70 24.25
CA TRP A 127 -11.83 21.01 23.62
C TRP A 127 -10.73 21.03 22.55
N ARG A 128 -10.91 21.82 21.48
CA ARG A 128 -9.88 22.14 20.47
C ARG A 128 -10.06 23.58 20.00
N THR A 129 -9.03 24.22 19.46
CA THR A 129 -9.22 25.53 18.85
C THR A 129 -10.03 25.43 17.55
N TRP A 130 -10.87 26.43 17.26
CA TRP A 130 -11.82 26.41 16.13
C TRP A 130 -11.20 26.21 14.73
N VAL A 131 -9.89 26.45 14.58
CA VAL A 131 -9.14 26.21 13.34
C VAL A 131 -8.87 24.73 13.07
N HIS A 132 -8.99 23.85 14.07
CA HIS A 132 -8.88 22.40 13.87
C HIS A 132 -10.21 21.82 13.38
N HIS A 133 -10.15 20.94 12.38
CA HIS A 133 -11.15 19.91 12.28
C HIS A 133 -10.90 18.84 13.35
N ALA A 134 -11.98 18.31 13.92
CA ALA A 134 -11.91 17.42 15.07
C ALA A 134 -12.35 15.97 14.78
N ASP A 135 -12.83 15.73 13.57
CA ASP A 135 -13.08 14.42 12.96
C ASP A 135 -12.62 14.46 11.49
N ALA A 136 -12.87 13.42 10.69
CA ALA A 136 -12.41 13.31 9.30
C ALA A 136 -12.80 14.54 8.46
N VAL A 137 -11.85 15.07 7.67
CA VAL A 137 -12.15 16.04 6.61
C VAL A 137 -12.54 15.25 5.37
N THR A 138 -13.79 15.37 4.93
CA THR A 138 -14.41 14.51 3.91
C THR A 138 -14.22 15.03 2.50
N ALA A 139 -14.41 16.34 2.30
CA ALA A 139 -14.39 16.95 0.98
C ALA A 139 -13.64 18.30 0.98
N LEU A 140 -13.00 18.61 -0.14
CA LEU A 140 -12.29 19.86 -0.42
C LEU A 140 -12.81 20.46 -1.72
N ALA A 141 -12.85 21.78 -1.79
CA ALA A 141 -13.13 22.52 -3.03
C ALA A 141 -12.41 23.87 -2.99
N VAL A 142 -12.03 24.42 -4.14
CA VAL A 142 -11.40 25.75 -4.25
C VAL A 142 -12.35 26.70 -4.96
N SER A 143 -12.29 28.00 -4.60
CA SER A 143 -13.07 29.04 -5.26
C SER A 143 -12.65 29.25 -6.71
N PRO A 144 -13.53 29.78 -7.58
CA PRO A 144 -13.23 29.97 -9.01
C PRO A 144 -12.05 30.92 -9.27
N ASP A 145 -11.78 31.83 -8.34
CA ASP A 145 -10.64 32.77 -8.37
C ASP A 145 -9.34 32.18 -7.78
N GLY A 146 -9.35 30.91 -7.35
CA GLY A 146 -8.21 30.25 -6.69
C GLY A 146 -7.84 30.78 -5.30
N ALA A 147 -8.55 31.79 -4.78
CA ALA A 147 -8.13 32.54 -3.58
C ALA A 147 -8.57 31.91 -2.25
N LEU A 148 -9.54 31.00 -2.26
CA LEU A 148 -10.09 30.34 -1.08
C LEU A 148 -10.18 28.83 -1.27
N LEU A 149 -9.71 28.09 -0.28
CA LEU A 149 -9.96 26.66 -0.10
C LEU A 149 -11.10 26.48 0.92
N TYR A 150 -12.02 25.59 0.62
CA TYR A 150 -13.11 25.15 1.49
C TYR A 150 -12.87 23.71 1.93
N SER A 151 -13.18 23.41 3.19
CA SER A 151 -13.11 22.04 3.71
C SER A 151 -14.33 21.69 4.57
N ALA A 152 -14.92 20.54 4.29
CA ALA A 152 -16.05 19.98 5.03
C ALA A 152 -15.61 18.76 5.86
N SER A 153 -16.29 18.49 6.97
CA SER A 153 -15.91 17.43 7.90
C SER A 153 -17.11 16.75 8.58
N TRP A 154 -16.87 15.52 9.05
CA TRP A 154 -17.74 14.81 9.98
C TRP A 154 -17.90 15.51 11.34
N ASP A 155 -17.06 16.49 11.68
CA ASP A 155 -17.26 17.38 12.84
C ASP A 155 -18.36 18.44 12.65
N ARG A 156 -19.11 18.38 11.53
CA ARG A 156 -20.23 19.26 11.18
C ARG A 156 -19.85 20.69 10.86
N SER A 157 -18.55 20.98 10.71
CA SER A 157 -18.05 22.32 10.35
C SER A 157 -17.61 22.43 8.89
N LEU A 158 -17.82 23.63 8.34
CA LEU A 158 -17.23 24.10 7.09
C LEU A 158 -16.15 25.12 7.45
N LYS A 159 -14.91 24.92 6.99
CA LYS A 159 -13.82 25.88 7.19
C LYS A 159 -13.34 26.48 5.88
N VAL A 160 -12.87 27.73 5.97
CA VAL A 160 -12.39 28.52 4.84
C VAL A 160 -10.93 28.91 5.09
N TRP A 161 -10.08 28.65 4.11
CA TRP A 161 -8.64 28.88 4.17
C TRP A 161 -8.23 29.79 3.01
N ARG A 162 -7.40 30.80 3.27
CA ARG A 162 -6.92 31.71 2.23
C ARG A 162 -5.72 31.15 1.49
N LEU A 163 -5.74 31.24 0.16
CA LEU A 163 -4.64 30.92 -0.73
C LEU A 163 -4.06 32.21 -1.37
N PRO A 164 -2.75 32.26 -1.67
CA PRO A 164 -1.72 31.37 -1.15
C PRO A 164 -1.46 31.62 0.35
N GLY A 165 -0.97 30.61 1.08
CA GLY A 165 -0.55 30.74 2.49
C GLY A 165 -1.34 29.90 3.50
N PHE A 166 -2.47 29.30 3.09
CA PHE A 166 -3.23 28.28 3.85
C PHE A 166 -3.77 28.73 5.21
N ARG A 167 -3.85 30.04 5.48
CA ARG A 167 -4.36 30.56 6.75
C ARG A 167 -5.86 30.27 6.89
N CYS A 168 -6.29 29.74 8.02
CA CYS A 168 -7.71 29.67 8.36
C CYS A 168 -8.29 31.08 8.55
N VAL A 169 -9.34 31.43 7.81
CA VAL A 169 -10.01 32.74 7.90
C VAL A 169 -11.41 32.67 8.49
N GLU A 170 -12.06 31.50 8.43
CA GLU A 170 -13.41 31.29 8.94
C GLU A 170 -13.65 29.81 9.30
N SER A 171 -14.49 29.57 10.31
CA SER A 171 -15.07 28.26 10.63
C SER A 171 -16.55 28.43 10.93
N VAL A 172 -17.39 27.91 10.05
CA VAL A 172 -18.85 27.83 10.25
C VAL A 172 -19.13 26.53 11.01
N ALA A 173 -19.50 26.63 12.28
CA ALA A 173 -19.75 25.49 13.16
C ALA A 173 -20.86 25.83 14.19
N PRO A 174 -21.95 25.04 14.27
CA PRO A 174 -22.35 24.00 13.32
C PRO A 174 -22.75 24.61 11.97
N ALA A 175 -22.32 24.01 10.86
CA ALA A 175 -22.89 24.31 9.54
C ALA A 175 -24.09 23.40 9.24
N HIS A 176 -24.01 22.16 9.73
CA HIS A 176 -25.01 21.11 9.58
C HIS A 176 -25.32 20.45 10.93
N ASP A 177 -26.46 19.78 11.01
CA ASP A 177 -26.91 19.13 12.25
C ASP A 177 -26.31 17.74 12.41
N ASP A 178 -25.78 17.18 11.31
CA ASP A 178 -24.95 15.98 11.31
C ASP A 178 -23.74 16.08 10.37
N ALA A 179 -22.99 14.98 10.24
CA ALA A 179 -21.73 14.87 9.51
C ALA A 179 -21.82 15.31 8.03
N ILE A 180 -20.94 16.21 7.59
CA ILE A 180 -20.89 16.67 6.19
C ILE A 180 -20.04 15.70 5.37
N ASN A 181 -20.59 15.18 4.27
CA ASN A 181 -19.93 14.20 3.41
C ASN A 181 -19.42 14.78 2.09
N ALA A 182 -20.12 15.79 1.55
CA ALA A 182 -19.85 16.33 0.23
C ALA A 182 -19.79 17.86 0.21
N LEU A 183 -19.03 18.40 -0.74
CA LEU A 183 -18.77 19.81 -0.94
C LEU A 183 -18.62 20.09 -2.44
N ALA A 184 -19.25 21.14 -2.95
CA ALA A 184 -19.06 21.63 -4.32
C ALA A 184 -19.07 23.17 -4.34
N VAL A 185 -18.38 23.79 -5.30
CA VAL A 185 -18.31 25.25 -5.43
C VAL A 185 -18.63 25.65 -6.87
N SER A 186 -19.54 26.61 -7.06
CA SER A 186 -19.94 27.09 -8.38
C SER A 186 -19.04 28.21 -8.90
N PRO A 187 -18.99 28.43 -10.23
CA PRO A 187 -18.32 29.57 -10.85
C PRO A 187 -18.74 30.95 -10.32
N ASP A 188 -19.96 31.09 -9.77
CA ASP A 188 -20.44 32.34 -9.15
C ASP A 188 -20.18 32.42 -7.63
N GLY A 189 -19.37 31.51 -7.08
CA GLY A 189 -18.90 31.56 -5.70
C GLY A 189 -19.89 31.09 -4.64
N HIS A 190 -20.96 30.37 -5.00
CA HIS A 190 -21.73 29.61 -4.01
C HIS A 190 -20.96 28.35 -3.60
N VAL A 191 -21.06 28.01 -2.32
CA VAL A 191 -20.53 26.76 -1.74
C VAL A 191 -21.72 25.90 -1.35
N TYR A 192 -21.76 24.65 -1.81
CA TYR A 192 -22.82 23.69 -1.49
C TYR A 192 -22.25 22.59 -0.60
N THR A 193 -22.87 22.33 0.55
CA THR A 193 -22.51 21.26 1.48
C THR A 193 -23.62 20.21 1.59
N GLY A 194 -23.29 18.93 1.44
CA GLY A 194 -24.23 17.80 1.54
C GLY A 194 -23.94 16.94 2.77
N SER A 195 -24.97 16.62 3.54
CA SER A 195 -24.85 16.10 4.91
C SER A 195 -25.63 14.81 5.18
N ALA A 196 -25.21 14.10 6.23
CA ALA A 196 -25.94 12.99 6.83
C ALA A 196 -27.31 13.39 7.39
N ASP A 197 -27.51 14.68 7.71
CA ASP A 197 -28.82 15.24 8.11
C ASP A 197 -29.86 15.30 6.96
N LYS A 198 -29.52 14.76 5.78
CA LYS A 198 -30.35 14.65 4.57
C LYS A 198 -30.53 15.97 3.79
N THR A 199 -30.01 17.08 4.31
CA THR A 199 -30.10 18.39 3.67
C THR A 199 -28.87 18.70 2.81
N ILE A 200 -29.04 19.65 1.89
CA ILE A 200 -27.95 20.36 1.24
C ILE A 200 -28.07 21.84 1.60
N LYS A 201 -26.99 22.48 2.01
CA LYS A 201 -26.98 23.92 2.34
C LYS A 201 -26.11 24.68 1.34
N ALA A 202 -26.65 25.79 0.83
CA ALA A 202 -25.97 26.70 -0.07
C ALA A 202 -25.50 27.93 0.71
N TRP A 203 -24.21 28.27 0.59
CA TRP A 203 -23.55 29.36 1.30
C TRP A 203 -22.97 30.36 0.32
N ARG A 204 -22.96 31.65 0.69
CA ARG A 204 -22.35 32.73 -0.11
C ARG A 204 -21.63 33.72 0.81
N ARG A 205 -20.55 34.35 0.34
CA ARG A 205 -19.88 35.44 1.06
C ARG A 205 -20.77 36.67 1.12
N HIS A 206 -20.97 37.23 2.31
CA HIS A 206 -21.74 38.46 2.48
C HIS A 206 -20.94 39.66 1.93
N PRO A 207 -21.53 40.53 1.08
CA PRO A 207 -20.81 41.67 0.50
C PRO A 207 -20.24 42.63 1.57
N GLU A 208 -21.06 42.98 2.55
CA GLU A 208 -20.72 44.00 3.56
C GLU A 208 -19.92 43.47 4.76
N ARG A 209 -20.02 42.17 5.06
CA ARG A 209 -19.34 41.55 6.22
C ARG A 209 -18.08 40.85 5.75
N LYS A 210 -16.96 41.60 5.73
CA LYS A 210 -15.64 41.15 5.25
C LYS A 210 -15.30 39.73 5.74
N ASN A 211 -15.33 38.77 4.81
CA ASN A 211 -14.95 37.37 5.00
C ASN A 211 -15.86 36.56 5.94
N LYS A 212 -17.19 36.72 5.87
CA LYS A 212 -18.13 35.75 6.43
C LYS A 212 -19.05 35.13 5.37
N HIS A 213 -19.28 33.83 5.49
CA HIS A 213 -20.30 33.10 4.73
C HIS A 213 -21.64 33.14 5.46
N VAL A 214 -22.71 33.32 4.70
CA VAL A 214 -24.08 33.24 5.16
C VAL A 214 -24.82 32.13 4.43
N LEU A 215 -25.74 31.48 5.13
CA LEU A 215 -26.66 30.50 4.55
C LEU A 215 -27.63 31.23 3.62
N VAL A 216 -27.69 30.83 2.35
CA VAL A 216 -28.59 31.37 1.33
C VAL A 216 -29.83 30.49 1.20
N GLN A 217 -29.65 29.17 1.24
CA GLN A 217 -30.72 28.20 1.04
C GLN A 217 -30.42 26.89 1.77
N THR A 218 -31.45 26.26 2.34
CA THR A 218 -31.46 24.83 2.68
C THR A 218 -32.35 24.11 1.68
N MET A 219 -31.85 22.99 1.14
CA MET A 219 -32.44 22.24 0.04
C MET A 219 -32.78 20.83 0.56
N GLU A 220 -34.07 20.52 0.60
CA GLU A 220 -34.60 19.31 1.25
C GLU A 220 -35.45 18.51 0.24
N ARG A 221 -35.01 17.29 -0.07
CA ARG A 221 -35.72 16.37 -0.99
C ARG A 221 -35.26 14.92 -0.84
N HIS A 222 -34.00 14.72 -0.45
CA HIS A 222 -33.44 13.39 -0.13
C HIS A 222 -34.08 12.81 1.12
N ARG A 223 -34.33 11.49 1.11
CA ARG A 223 -34.93 10.76 2.24
C ARG A 223 -33.88 10.22 3.22
N SER A 224 -32.60 10.29 2.84
CA SER A 224 -31.46 9.75 3.59
C SER A 224 -30.21 10.62 3.37
N ALA A 225 -29.12 10.29 4.07
CA ALA A 225 -27.84 10.99 4.02
C ALA A 225 -27.38 11.30 2.59
N VAL A 226 -26.99 12.55 2.34
CA VAL A 226 -26.37 12.98 1.09
C VAL A 226 -24.87 12.68 1.17
N ASN A 227 -24.35 11.94 0.18
CA ASN A 227 -22.96 11.46 0.17
C ASN A 227 -22.11 12.16 -0.89
N ALA A 228 -22.73 12.63 -1.98
CA ALA A 228 -22.03 13.16 -3.14
C ALA A 228 -22.73 14.40 -3.70
N LEU A 229 -21.94 15.37 -4.16
CA LEU A 229 -22.36 16.55 -4.90
C LEU A 229 -21.48 16.69 -6.15
N ALA A 230 -22.06 17.09 -7.27
CA ALA A 230 -21.32 17.50 -8.47
C ALA A 230 -22.05 18.65 -9.16
N LEU A 231 -21.32 19.62 -9.73
CA LEU A 231 -21.88 20.74 -10.47
C LEU A 231 -21.63 20.57 -11.98
N GLY A 232 -22.60 21.00 -12.80
CA GLY A 232 -22.37 21.24 -14.22
C GLY A 232 -21.37 22.40 -14.42
N ALA A 233 -20.68 22.41 -15.56
CA ALA A 233 -19.62 23.38 -15.85
C ALA A 233 -20.10 24.85 -15.87
N ASP A 234 -21.39 25.09 -16.11
CA ASP A 234 -22.02 26.41 -16.08
C ASP A 234 -22.46 26.86 -14.66
N GLY A 235 -22.37 25.97 -13.66
CA GLY A 235 -22.84 26.21 -12.30
C GLY A 235 -24.36 26.34 -12.16
N LYS A 236 -25.15 26.08 -13.21
CA LYS A 236 -26.62 26.19 -13.19
C LYS A 236 -27.29 24.90 -12.75
N VAL A 237 -26.60 23.76 -12.87
CA VAL A 237 -27.10 22.44 -12.45
C VAL A 237 -26.24 21.88 -11.33
N LEU A 238 -26.86 21.53 -10.20
CA LEU A 238 -26.28 20.73 -9.13
C LEU A 238 -26.88 19.32 -9.17
N TYR A 239 -26.04 18.30 -9.06
CA TYR A 239 -26.43 16.90 -8.87
C TYR A 239 -26.11 16.50 -7.45
N SER A 240 -27.03 15.82 -6.77
CA SER A 240 -26.78 15.31 -5.42
C SER A 240 -27.23 13.86 -5.24
N GLY A 241 -26.30 13.02 -4.77
CA GLY A 241 -26.47 11.58 -4.62
C GLY A 241 -26.55 11.16 -3.16
N ALA A 242 -27.51 10.30 -2.83
CA ALA A 242 -27.80 9.92 -1.44
C ALA A 242 -27.90 8.42 -1.20
N CYS A 243 -27.96 8.06 0.09
CA CYS A 243 -28.23 6.71 0.58
C CYS A 243 -29.60 6.14 0.16
N ASP A 244 -30.55 7.00 -0.23
CA ASP A 244 -31.88 6.59 -0.74
C ASP A 244 -31.88 6.11 -2.20
N ARG A 245 -30.67 5.91 -2.77
CA ARG A 245 -30.40 5.38 -4.12
C ARG A 245 -30.80 6.34 -5.24
N SER A 246 -31.14 7.59 -4.91
CA SER A 246 -31.52 8.61 -5.88
C SER A 246 -30.39 9.61 -6.12
N ILE A 247 -30.42 10.20 -7.32
CA ILE A 247 -29.64 11.39 -7.67
C ILE A 247 -30.66 12.49 -7.96
N VAL A 248 -30.73 13.54 -7.15
CA VAL A 248 -31.62 14.66 -7.41
C VAL A 248 -30.87 15.68 -8.28
N VAL A 249 -31.55 16.15 -9.32
CA VAL A 249 -31.10 17.22 -10.19
C VAL A 249 -31.72 18.52 -9.70
N TRP A 250 -30.89 19.53 -9.48
CA TRP A 250 -31.32 20.86 -9.07
C TRP A 250 -30.85 21.85 -10.12
N GLU A 251 -31.76 22.66 -10.64
CA GLU A 251 -31.47 23.73 -11.58
C GLU A 251 -31.71 25.07 -10.93
N ARG A 252 -30.87 26.04 -11.28
CA ARG A 252 -31.02 27.41 -10.83
C ARG A 252 -32.22 28.07 -11.51
N ALA A 253 -33.07 28.73 -10.73
CA ALA A 253 -34.15 29.55 -11.28
C ALA A 253 -33.61 30.60 -12.28
N GLY A 254 -34.42 30.93 -13.29
CA GLY A 254 -34.00 31.68 -14.48
C GLY A 254 -33.43 33.08 -14.25
N ALA A 255 -32.95 33.71 -15.34
CA ALA A 255 -32.25 35.00 -15.29
C ALA A 255 -33.15 36.12 -14.71
N GLY A 256 -32.95 36.42 -13.42
CA GLY A 256 -33.79 37.31 -12.61
C GLY A 256 -34.02 36.79 -11.17
N GLY A 257 -33.85 35.49 -10.93
CA GLY A 257 -33.95 34.91 -9.59
C GLY A 257 -32.79 35.26 -8.65
N ASP A 258 -33.01 35.14 -7.34
CA ASP A 258 -32.02 35.40 -6.28
C ASP A 258 -30.81 34.43 -6.26
N GLY A 259 -30.87 33.39 -7.09
CA GLY A 259 -29.82 32.41 -7.30
C GLY A 259 -30.08 31.05 -6.64
N ARG A 260 -31.28 30.84 -6.08
CA ARG A 260 -31.70 29.53 -5.54
C ARG A 260 -31.71 28.41 -6.56
N MET A 261 -31.51 27.21 -6.04
CA MET A 261 -31.57 25.93 -6.73
C MET A 261 -32.92 25.24 -6.46
N GLU A 262 -33.60 24.81 -7.52
CA GLU A 262 -34.89 24.12 -7.47
C GLU A 262 -34.76 22.70 -8.03
N ALA A 263 -35.39 21.71 -7.39
CA ALA A 263 -35.24 20.32 -7.81
C ALA A 263 -36.12 19.97 -9.02
N THR A 264 -35.55 20.02 -10.23
CA THR A 264 -36.25 19.72 -11.48
C THR A 264 -36.39 18.22 -11.76
N GLY A 265 -35.46 17.39 -11.28
CA GLY A 265 -35.39 15.97 -11.68
C GLY A 265 -34.93 15.02 -10.60
N THR A 266 -35.10 13.72 -10.84
CA THR A 266 -34.55 12.66 -9.97
C THR A 266 -34.21 11.42 -10.79
N LEU A 267 -32.92 11.11 -10.90
CA LEU A 267 -32.42 9.94 -11.60
C LEU A 267 -32.46 8.72 -10.66
N ARG A 268 -32.91 7.58 -11.19
CA ARG A 268 -33.03 6.30 -10.45
C ARG A 268 -32.57 5.15 -11.32
N GLY A 269 -31.89 4.18 -10.72
CA GLY A 269 -31.40 2.98 -11.40
C GLY A 269 -30.36 2.20 -10.60
N HIS A 270 -29.68 2.85 -9.64
CA HIS A 270 -28.80 2.16 -8.70
C HIS A 270 -29.61 1.34 -7.67
N LYS A 271 -29.10 0.16 -7.33
CA LYS A 271 -29.68 -0.79 -6.38
C LYS A 271 -29.32 -0.45 -4.92
N LYS A 272 -28.29 0.37 -4.69
CA LYS A 272 -27.81 0.80 -3.36
C LYS A 272 -27.37 2.27 -3.36
N ALA A 273 -26.94 2.78 -2.20
CA ALA A 273 -26.53 4.17 -1.95
C ALA A 273 -25.58 4.73 -3.02
N ILE A 274 -25.83 5.96 -3.47
CA ILE A 274 -24.86 6.72 -4.27
C ILE A 274 -23.73 7.18 -3.35
N LEU A 275 -22.48 7.07 -3.79
CA LEU A 275 -21.30 7.38 -2.98
C LEU A 275 -20.41 8.47 -3.61
N CYS A 276 -20.38 8.57 -4.93
CA CYS A 276 -19.65 9.61 -5.65
C CYS A 276 -20.39 10.04 -6.92
N LEU A 277 -20.14 11.28 -7.34
CA LEU A 277 -20.67 11.88 -8.56
C LEU A 277 -19.54 12.68 -9.24
N ALA A 278 -19.56 12.71 -10.57
CA ALA A 278 -18.75 13.62 -11.39
C ALA A 278 -19.58 14.10 -12.57
N ALA A 279 -19.47 15.37 -12.97
CA ALA A 279 -20.25 15.94 -14.07
C ALA A 279 -19.37 16.83 -14.97
N ALA A 280 -19.61 16.76 -16.27
CA ALA A 280 -18.92 17.56 -17.28
C ALA A 280 -19.81 17.69 -18.53
N GLY A 281 -20.00 18.91 -19.02
CA GLY A 281 -20.90 19.17 -20.15
C GLY A 281 -22.34 18.74 -19.87
N ASP A 282 -22.90 17.95 -20.78
CA ASP A 282 -24.21 17.31 -20.72
C ASP A 282 -24.23 15.99 -19.92
N VAL A 283 -23.06 15.50 -19.49
CA VAL A 283 -22.88 14.17 -18.87
C VAL A 283 -22.70 14.26 -17.35
N VAL A 284 -23.36 13.35 -16.63
CA VAL A 284 -23.09 13.07 -15.21
C VAL A 284 -22.85 11.58 -15.00
N CYS A 285 -21.82 11.23 -14.25
CA CYS A 285 -21.45 9.87 -13.86
C CYS A 285 -21.73 9.67 -12.36
N SER A 286 -22.29 8.51 -11.99
CA SER A 286 -22.62 8.16 -10.61
C SER A 286 -22.07 6.81 -10.21
N GLY A 287 -21.32 6.78 -9.10
CA GLY A 287 -20.76 5.57 -8.50
C GLY A 287 -21.50 5.19 -7.24
N SER A 288 -21.78 3.90 -7.07
CA SER A 288 -22.68 3.40 -6.02
C SER A 288 -22.09 2.24 -5.23
N ALA A 289 -22.65 2.06 -4.03
CA ALA A 289 -22.49 0.87 -3.21
C ALA A 289 -23.00 -0.43 -3.87
N ASP A 290 -23.71 -0.34 -4.99
CA ASP A 290 -24.12 -1.49 -5.81
C ASP A 290 -23.04 -2.01 -6.77
N ARG A 291 -21.84 -1.40 -6.73
CA ARG A 291 -20.67 -1.80 -7.51
C ARG A 291 -20.78 -1.49 -9.01
N THR A 292 -21.60 -0.49 -9.36
CA THR A 292 -21.73 -0.03 -10.75
C THR A 292 -21.43 1.46 -10.85
N VAL A 293 -21.00 1.89 -12.05
CA VAL A 293 -21.02 3.29 -12.45
C VAL A 293 -22.09 3.46 -13.52
N ARG A 294 -23.01 4.41 -13.33
CA ARG A 294 -23.97 4.81 -14.38
C ARG A 294 -23.56 6.12 -15.00
N VAL A 295 -23.66 6.20 -16.32
CA VAL A 295 -23.44 7.42 -17.11
C VAL A 295 -24.79 7.90 -17.61
N TRP A 296 -25.11 9.16 -17.32
CA TRP A 296 -26.36 9.81 -17.70
C TRP A 296 -26.06 11.02 -18.59
N ARG A 297 -26.85 11.22 -19.64
CA ARG A 297 -26.83 12.42 -20.48
C ARG A 297 -28.11 13.22 -20.29
N ARG A 298 -27.97 14.54 -20.20
CA ARG A 298 -29.09 15.49 -20.29
C ARG A 298 -29.49 15.64 -21.77
N GLY A 299 -30.79 15.55 -22.05
CA GLY A 299 -31.32 15.80 -23.40
C GLY A 299 -31.18 17.27 -23.81
N ALA A 300 -31.19 17.52 -25.12
CA ALA A 300 -31.36 18.87 -25.65
C ALA A 300 -32.67 19.49 -25.14
N GLU A 301 -32.72 20.82 -25.03
CA GLU A 301 -33.93 21.57 -24.64
C GLU A 301 -34.63 21.09 -23.35
N ASN A 302 -33.85 20.53 -22.42
CA ASN A 302 -34.33 20.07 -21.11
C ASN A 302 -35.35 18.91 -21.14
N THR A 303 -35.34 18.08 -22.19
CA THR A 303 -36.22 16.90 -22.35
C THR A 303 -35.96 15.74 -21.37
N GLY A 304 -35.34 16.01 -20.22
CA GLY A 304 -34.98 15.02 -19.20
C GLY A 304 -33.58 14.42 -19.35
N TYR A 305 -33.38 13.25 -18.76
CA TYR A 305 -32.09 12.56 -18.66
C TYR A 305 -32.21 11.10 -19.11
N THR A 306 -31.25 10.63 -19.89
CA THR A 306 -31.16 9.25 -20.38
C THR A 306 -29.92 8.56 -19.84
N SER A 307 -30.03 7.28 -19.47
CA SER A 307 -28.88 6.45 -19.08
C SER A 307 -28.15 6.03 -20.36
N LEU A 308 -26.93 6.52 -20.59
CA LEU A 308 -26.10 6.16 -21.75
C LEU A 308 -25.40 4.83 -21.58
N ALA A 309 -24.89 4.56 -20.37
CA ALA A 309 -24.11 3.37 -20.08
C ALA A 309 -24.29 2.92 -18.62
N LEU A 310 -24.20 1.62 -18.43
CA LEU A 310 -24.03 0.97 -17.14
C LEU A 310 -22.68 0.25 -17.19
N LEU A 311 -21.72 0.71 -16.40
CA LEU A 311 -20.41 0.10 -16.28
C LEU A 311 -20.45 -0.83 -15.06
N GLU A 312 -20.34 -2.12 -15.33
CA GLU A 312 -20.27 -3.20 -14.33
C GLU A 312 -18.87 -3.83 -14.37
N GLY A 313 -18.47 -4.51 -13.29
CA GLY A 313 -17.15 -5.14 -13.18
C GLY A 313 -16.34 -4.71 -11.94
N HIS A 314 -16.78 -3.69 -11.20
CA HIS A 314 -16.30 -3.46 -9.84
C HIS A 314 -16.84 -4.57 -8.92
N GLY A 315 -16.00 -5.15 -8.06
CA GLY A 315 -16.44 -6.13 -7.06
C GLY A 315 -17.01 -5.47 -5.78
N ALA A 316 -16.87 -4.16 -5.63
CA ALA A 316 -17.16 -3.41 -4.41
C ALA A 316 -17.73 -1.99 -4.68
N PRO A 317 -18.28 -1.35 -3.64
CA PRO A 317 -18.73 0.04 -3.69
C PRO A 317 -17.74 1.00 -4.38
N VAL A 318 -18.19 1.65 -5.45
CA VAL A 318 -17.41 2.70 -6.13
C VAL A 318 -17.45 3.95 -5.27
N LYS A 319 -16.29 4.44 -4.80
CA LYS A 319 -16.18 5.55 -3.83
C LYS A 319 -15.59 6.83 -4.39
N SER A 320 -14.90 6.77 -5.51
CA SER A 320 -14.35 7.96 -6.17
C SER A 320 -14.53 7.85 -7.68
N LEU A 321 -14.82 9.00 -8.30
CA LEU A 321 -14.99 9.16 -9.74
C LEU A 321 -14.31 10.46 -10.17
N VAL A 322 -13.63 10.43 -11.32
CA VAL A 322 -13.25 11.63 -12.07
C VAL A 322 -13.70 11.45 -13.51
N LEU A 323 -14.17 12.54 -14.10
CA LEU A 323 -14.64 12.62 -15.48
C LEU A 323 -13.79 13.66 -16.21
N VAL A 324 -13.09 13.23 -17.26
CA VAL A 324 -12.32 14.10 -18.16
C VAL A 324 -13.05 14.13 -19.50
N TYR A 325 -13.38 15.33 -19.99
CA TYR A 325 -14.17 15.51 -21.20
C TYR A 325 -13.32 16.14 -22.31
N GLY A 326 -13.01 15.36 -23.33
CA GLY A 326 -12.29 15.77 -24.52
C GLY A 326 -13.19 16.58 -25.45
N ARG A 327 -12.65 17.71 -25.94
CA ARG A 327 -13.31 18.54 -26.94
C ARG A 327 -12.38 18.64 -28.15
N ASP A 328 -12.72 17.94 -29.23
CA ASP A 328 -11.90 17.90 -30.43
C ASP A 328 -11.75 19.31 -31.03
N ARG A 329 -10.55 19.87 -30.87
CA ARG A 329 -10.15 21.12 -31.54
C ARG A 329 -9.60 20.78 -32.94
N GLY A 330 -10.49 20.39 -33.86
CA GLY A 330 -10.02 19.88 -35.15
C GLY A 330 -11.09 19.57 -36.20
N SER A 331 -12.10 20.40 -36.40
CA SER A 331 -12.89 20.39 -37.65
C SER A 331 -13.52 21.76 -37.92
N SER A 332 -12.95 22.49 -38.88
CA SER A 332 -13.52 23.73 -39.42
C SER A 332 -14.32 23.46 -40.70
N THR A 333 -15.23 22.48 -40.64
CA THR A 333 -16.29 22.29 -41.65
C THR A 333 -17.60 21.92 -40.95
N GLY A 334 -18.68 22.63 -41.26
CA GLY A 334 -19.96 22.52 -40.55
C GLY A 334 -20.63 21.15 -40.70
N GLY A 335 -21.15 20.65 -39.58
CA GLY A 335 -21.89 19.38 -39.48
C GLY A 335 -22.21 19.11 -38.01
N ASP A 336 -23.46 19.35 -37.61
CA ASP A 336 -23.86 19.37 -36.20
C ASP A 336 -24.11 17.96 -35.64
N SER A 337 -23.03 17.29 -35.23
CA SER A 337 -23.08 16.06 -34.43
C SER A 337 -21.81 15.93 -33.59
N GLY A 338 -21.67 16.79 -32.57
CA GLY A 338 -20.47 16.90 -31.72
C GLY A 338 -20.23 15.67 -30.83
N GLY A 339 -19.56 14.65 -31.37
CA GLY A 339 -19.11 13.46 -30.64
C GLY A 339 -17.94 13.74 -29.69
N GLY A 340 -18.19 14.40 -28.55
CA GLY A 340 -17.18 14.57 -27.50
C GLY A 340 -16.80 13.23 -26.85
N SER A 341 -15.50 12.94 -26.78
CA SER A 341 -14.97 11.77 -26.07
C SER A 341 -14.87 12.06 -24.56
N ALA A 342 -15.23 11.09 -23.71
CA ALA A 342 -15.20 11.27 -22.26
C ALA A 342 -14.54 10.08 -21.57
N LEU A 343 -13.51 10.35 -20.77
CA LEU A 343 -12.80 9.36 -19.97
C LEU A 343 -13.36 9.37 -18.53
N VAL A 344 -13.85 8.22 -18.08
CA VAL A 344 -14.33 8.00 -16.71
C VAL A 344 -13.31 7.17 -15.93
N CYS A 345 -12.68 7.76 -14.92
CA CYS A 345 -11.82 7.04 -13.98
C CYS A 345 -12.62 6.73 -12.70
N SER A 346 -12.55 5.50 -12.19
CA SER A 346 -13.35 5.03 -11.05
C SER A 346 -12.53 4.18 -10.08
N GLY A 347 -12.83 4.26 -8.78
CA GLY A 347 -12.15 3.49 -7.73
C GLY A 347 -13.12 2.75 -6.81
N ALA A 348 -12.84 1.46 -6.56
CA ALA A 348 -13.61 0.54 -5.73
C ALA A 348 -12.74 -0.13 -4.64
N LEU A 349 -13.32 -1.05 -3.85
CA LEU A 349 -12.78 -1.59 -2.60
C LEU A 349 -12.72 -3.13 -2.58
N ASP A 350 -11.89 -3.71 -3.45
CA ASP A 350 -11.93 -5.15 -3.75
C ASP A 350 -10.68 -5.95 -3.40
N GLY A 351 -10.93 -7.22 -3.09
CA GLY A 351 -9.95 -8.30 -3.07
C GLY A 351 -10.58 -9.54 -3.71
N ASP A 352 -10.19 -9.83 -4.96
CA ASP A 352 -10.82 -10.86 -5.80
C ASP A 352 -10.73 -12.27 -5.16
N GLY A 353 -9.62 -12.57 -4.47
CA GLY A 353 -9.35 -13.89 -3.87
C GLY A 353 -10.33 -14.31 -2.78
N PHE A 354 -10.98 -13.37 -2.08
CA PHE A 354 -12.02 -13.74 -1.12
C PHE A 354 -13.25 -14.31 -1.84
N ASN A 355 -13.65 -13.75 -2.98
CA ASN A 355 -14.78 -14.29 -3.74
C ASN A 355 -14.42 -15.66 -4.34
N TYR A 356 -13.19 -15.83 -4.83
CA TYR A 356 -12.67 -17.08 -5.36
C TYR A 356 -12.73 -18.23 -4.33
N ILE A 357 -12.16 -18.04 -3.13
CA ILE A 357 -12.18 -19.07 -2.08
C ILE A 357 -13.55 -19.30 -1.45
N LYS A 358 -14.47 -18.31 -1.51
CA LYS A 358 -15.83 -18.46 -1.00
C LYS A 358 -16.60 -19.59 -1.73
N GLU A 359 -16.27 -19.87 -2.98
CA GLU A 359 -16.90 -20.96 -3.74
C GLU A 359 -16.67 -22.36 -3.10
N SER A 360 -15.64 -22.52 -2.27
CA SER A 360 -15.43 -23.75 -1.48
C SER A 360 -16.24 -23.84 -0.19
N PHE A 361 -16.84 -22.74 0.30
CA PHE A 361 -17.45 -22.67 1.65
C PHE A 361 -18.68 -23.56 1.85
N GLU A 362 -19.37 -23.93 0.77
CA GLU A 362 -20.62 -24.67 0.86
C GLU A 362 -20.38 -26.16 1.16
N ASN A 363 -19.36 -26.76 0.57
CA ASN A 363 -19.11 -28.21 0.54
C ASN A 363 -17.69 -28.61 0.97
N GLY A 364 -16.74 -27.67 0.97
CA GLY A 364 -15.36 -27.88 1.36
C GLY A 364 -14.97 -27.08 2.61
N THR A 365 -13.68 -27.07 2.87
CA THR A 365 -13.03 -26.53 4.07
C THR A 365 -12.21 -25.30 3.71
N LEU A 366 -12.24 -24.28 4.59
CA LEU A 366 -11.29 -23.17 4.51
C LEU A 366 -10.06 -23.48 5.37
N HIS A 367 -8.91 -23.70 4.74
CA HIS A 367 -7.63 -23.87 5.40
C HIS A 367 -6.89 -22.54 5.48
N LEU A 368 -6.46 -22.14 6.68
CA LEU A 368 -5.65 -20.94 6.92
C LEU A 368 -4.27 -21.37 7.41
N ILE A 369 -3.23 -21.14 6.62
CA ILE A 369 -1.84 -21.56 6.89
C ILE A 369 -0.97 -20.33 7.13
N GLY A 370 -0.23 -20.29 8.25
CA GLY A 370 0.80 -19.27 8.43
C GLY A 370 1.29 -19.08 9.86
N LEU A 371 2.10 -18.05 10.03
CA LEU A 371 2.77 -17.70 11.28
C LEU A 371 1.74 -17.19 12.32
N LEU A 372 1.78 -17.74 13.53
CA LEU A 372 0.88 -17.41 14.62
C LEU A 372 1.60 -16.57 15.69
N SER A 373 1.61 -15.25 15.50
CA SER A 373 2.09 -14.28 16.49
C SER A 373 1.51 -12.88 16.21
N ASP A 374 1.81 -11.90 17.06
CA ASP A 374 1.54 -10.48 16.83
C ASP A 374 2.78 -9.70 16.31
N GLY A 375 3.88 -10.39 16.00
CA GLY A 375 5.19 -9.78 15.66
C GLY A 375 5.19 -8.89 14.41
N GLY A 376 4.28 -9.11 13.46
CA GLY A 376 4.02 -8.16 12.39
C GLY A 376 5.07 -8.07 11.28
N VAL A 377 6.02 -9.01 11.20
CA VAL A 377 7.02 -9.08 10.12
C VAL A 377 6.54 -9.94 8.95
N HIS A 378 5.91 -11.09 9.23
CA HIS A 378 5.37 -11.99 8.19
C HIS A 378 3.84 -12.09 8.21
N SER A 379 3.20 -12.06 9.38
CA SER A 379 1.75 -12.14 9.61
C SER A 379 1.39 -11.39 10.90
N ARG A 380 0.09 -11.34 11.24
CA ARG A 380 -0.41 -10.92 12.56
C ARG A 380 -1.63 -11.74 12.96
N LEU A 381 -1.76 -12.06 14.25
CA LEU A 381 -2.93 -12.74 14.83
C LEU A 381 -4.25 -11.99 14.58
N ASP A 382 -4.26 -10.65 14.65
CA ASP A 382 -5.48 -9.88 14.42
C ASP A 382 -5.97 -9.96 12.96
N GLN A 383 -5.06 -10.15 12.00
CA GLN A 383 -5.40 -10.43 10.60
C GLN A 383 -6.08 -11.79 10.48
N LEU A 384 -5.56 -12.83 11.17
CA LEU A 384 -6.19 -14.15 11.24
C LEU A 384 -7.58 -14.07 11.88
N GLN A 385 -7.74 -13.35 12.99
CA GLN A 385 -9.05 -13.12 13.63
C GLN A 385 -10.05 -12.43 12.70
N LEU A 386 -9.61 -11.44 11.92
CA LEU A 386 -10.44 -10.76 10.91
C LEU A 386 -10.81 -11.69 9.74
N LEU A 387 -9.90 -12.58 9.31
CA LEU A 387 -10.19 -13.61 8.31
C LEU A 387 -11.23 -14.62 8.81
N LEU A 388 -11.04 -15.16 10.02
CA LEU A 388 -11.95 -16.08 10.68
C LEU A 388 -13.37 -15.49 10.80
N LYS A 389 -13.46 -14.23 11.24
CA LYS A 389 -14.72 -13.48 11.27
C LYS A 389 -15.31 -13.25 9.87
N GLY A 390 -14.50 -12.82 8.91
CA GLY A 390 -14.95 -12.56 7.54
C GLY A 390 -15.45 -13.81 6.83
N ALA A 391 -14.83 -14.97 7.06
CA ALA A 391 -15.23 -16.26 6.50
C ALA A 391 -16.55 -16.76 7.10
N SER A 392 -16.65 -16.74 8.43
CA SER A 392 -17.87 -17.14 9.15
C SER A 392 -19.08 -16.28 8.77
N GLU A 393 -18.95 -14.94 8.76
CA GLU A 393 -20.01 -14.01 8.32
C GLU A 393 -20.43 -14.20 6.85
N ARG A 394 -19.62 -14.90 6.04
CA ARG A 394 -19.87 -15.13 4.61
C ARG A 394 -20.23 -16.58 4.27
N GLY A 395 -20.45 -17.43 5.28
CA GLY A 395 -21.02 -18.76 5.13
C GLY A 395 -20.01 -19.92 5.13
N ALA A 396 -18.77 -19.73 5.56
CA ALA A 396 -17.85 -20.84 5.78
C ALA A 396 -18.37 -21.76 6.89
N LYS A 397 -18.68 -23.02 6.54
CA LYS A 397 -19.19 -24.03 7.48
C LYS A 397 -18.09 -24.77 8.25
N ARG A 398 -16.91 -24.92 7.62
CA ARG A 398 -15.75 -25.63 8.18
C ARG A 398 -14.47 -24.83 7.94
N ILE A 399 -13.67 -24.66 8.98
CA ILE A 399 -12.43 -23.88 8.97
C ILE A 399 -11.33 -24.65 9.72
N CYS A 400 -10.21 -24.91 9.05
CA CYS A 400 -9.02 -25.51 9.63
C CYS A 400 -7.88 -24.49 9.68
N VAL A 401 -7.22 -24.34 10.82
CA VAL A 401 -6.03 -23.48 10.95
C VAL A 401 -4.79 -24.34 11.09
N HIS A 402 -3.75 -24.03 10.32
CA HIS A 402 -2.44 -24.67 10.38
C HIS A 402 -1.42 -23.66 10.91
N ILE A 403 -0.95 -23.88 12.13
CA ILE A 403 -0.24 -22.87 12.91
C ILE A 403 1.27 -23.05 12.81
N LEU A 404 1.99 -22.02 12.39
CA LEU A 404 3.44 -21.99 12.45
C LEU A 404 3.86 -21.16 13.67
N THR A 405 4.55 -21.78 14.63
CA THR A 405 4.97 -21.09 15.86
C THR A 405 6.19 -20.21 15.60
N ASP A 406 6.21 -19.06 16.28
CA ASP A 406 7.12 -17.97 15.96
C ASP A 406 8.45 -18.01 16.72
N GLY A 407 8.51 -17.42 17.93
CA GLY A 407 9.74 -17.33 18.73
C GLY A 407 10.90 -16.56 18.11
N ARG A 408 10.68 -15.84 17.00
CA ARG A 408 11.69 -15.05 16.30
C ARG A 408 11.33 -13.57 16.20
N ASP A 409 10.13 -13.28 15.71
CA ASP A 409 9.62 -11.90 15.63
C ASP A 409 8.93 -11.49 16.96
N VAL A 410 8.77 -12.46 17.88
CA VAL A 410 8.22 -12.34 19.23
C VAL A 410 9.06 -13.16 20.22
N LEU A 411 8.77 -13.04 21.52
CA LEU A 411 9.44 -13.82 22.57
C LEU A 411 9.28 -15.33 22.36
N ASP A 412 10.39 -16.08 22.48
CA ASP A 412 10.30 -17.54 22.60
C ASP A 412 9.43 -17.94 23.81
N GLY A 413 8.58 -18.93 23.60
CA GLY A 413 7.58 -19.43 24.52
C GLY A 413 6.27 -18.67 24.59
N SER A 414 6.10 -17.63 23.76
CA SER A 414 4.82 -16.96 23.59
C SER A 414 3.80 -17.80 22.82
N SER A 415 4.24 -18.81 22.05
CA SER A 415 3.37 -19.72 21.27
C SER A 415 2.18 -20.27 22.06
N VAL A 416 2.39 -20.68 23.32
CA VAL A 416 1.33 -21.22 24.20
C VAL A 416 0.18 -20.23 24.36
N GLY A 417 0.49 -18.95 24.63
CA GLY A 417 -0.53 -17.91 24.80
C GLY A 417 -1.26 -17.56 23.51
N PHE A 418 -0.56 -17.60 22.36
CA PHE A 418 -1.21 -17.40 21.06
C PHE A 418 -2.13 -18.57 20.69
N VAL A 419 -1.77 -19.81 21.01
CA VAL A 419 -2.64 -20.98 20.82
C VAL A 419 -3.85 -20.95 21.74
N GLU A 420 -3.68 -20.57 23.02
CA GLU A 420 -4.81 -20.34 23.94
C GLU A 420 -5.76 -19.25 23.43
N THR A 421 -5.22 -18.16 22.88
CA THR A 421 -6.03 -17.09 22.28
C THR A 421 -6.80 -17.59 21.06
N LEU A 422 -6.13 -18.29 20.14
CA LEU A 422 -6.75 -18.81 18.93
C LEU A 422 -7.82 -19.88 19.22
N GLU A 423 -7.62 -20.79 20.17
CA GLU A 423 -8.66 -21.77 20.55
C GLU A 423 -9.90 -21.09 21.16
N ASN A 424 -9.73 -19.98 21.87
CA ASN A 424 -10.84 -19.16 22.36
C ASN A 424 -11.57 -18.40 21.24
N ASP A 425 -10.88 -18.03 20.15
CA ASP A 425 -11.53 -17.45 18.97
C ASP A 425 -12.30 -18.52 18.17
N LEU A 426 -11.73 -19.72 18.05
CA LEU A 426 -12.35 -20.84 17.35
C LEU A 426 -13.55 -21.41 18.13
N SER A 427 -13.51 -21.43 19.48
CA SER A 427 -14.67 -21.83 20.29
C SER A 427 -15.88 -20.93 20.06
N GLN A 428 -15.70 -19.61 19.98
CA GLN A 428 -16.74 -18.63 19.65
C GLN A 428 -17.32 -18.79 18.22
N LEU A 429 -16.65 -19.53 17.33
CA LEU A 429 -17.18 -19.94 16.03
C LEU A 429 -17.93 -21.27 16.13
N ARG A 430 -17.41 -22.23 16.91
CA ARG A 430 -18.09 -23.50 17.22
C ARG A 430 -19.45 -23.28 17.89
N GLU A 431 -19.55 -22.31 18.80
CA GLU A 431 -20.83 -21.85 19.40
C GLU A 431 -21.85 -21.34 18.38
N LYS A 432 -21.40 -20.89 17.20
CA LYS A 432 -22.25 -20.42 16.09
C LYS A 432 -22.54 -21.53 15.06
N GLY A 433 -22.20 -22.78 15.37
CA GLY A 433 -22.42 -23.94 14.51
C GLY A 433 -21.39 -24.12 13.39
N ILE A 434 -20.21 -23.48 13.49
CA ILE A 434 -19.14 -23.59 12.49
C ILE A 434 -18.08 -24.59 13.00
N ASP A 435 -17.73 -25.58 12.18
CA ASP A 435 -16.65 -26.52 12.49
C ASP A 435 -15.27 -25.85 12.34
N ALA A 436 -14.87 -25.08 13.34
CA ALA A 436 -13.63 -24.30 13.36
C ALA A 436 -12.62 -24.93 14.34
N ARG A 437 -11.43 -25.34 13.84
CA ARG A 437 -10.43 -26.08 14.64
C ARG A 437 -8.98 -25.88 14.14
N ILE A 438 -8.00 -26.03 15.03
CA ILE A 438 -6.58 -26.14 14.62
C ILE A 438 -6.34 -27.58 14.13
N ALA A 439 -5.73 -27.75 12.96
CA ALA A 439 -5.57 -29.04 12.30
C ALA A 439 -4.13 -29.60 12.37
N SER A 440 -3.12 -28.74 12.24
CA SER A 440 -1.71 -29.11 12.41
C SER A 440 -0.83 -27.89 12.70
N GLY A 441 0.46 -28.11 12.97
CA GLY A 441 1.40 -27.02 13.17
C GLY A 441 2.86 -27.47 13.30
N GLY A 442 3.73 -26.51 13.62
CA GLY A 442 5.17 -26.72 13.85
C GLY A 442 5.95 -25.40 13.87
N GLY A 443 7.24 -25.45 14.18
CA GLY A 443 8.10 -24.27 14.28
C GLY A 443 8.50 -23.69 12.92
N ARG A 444 8.43 -22.36 12.76
CA ARG A 444 8.68 -21.65 11.49
C ARG A 444 10.03 -21.92 10.81
N MET A 445 11.06 -22.32 11.56
CA MET A 445 12.40 -22.61 11.02
C MET A 445 12.57 -24.10 10.64
N TYR A 446 11.64 -24.96 11.05
CA TYR A 446 11.71 -26.40 10.82
C TYR A 446 10.55 -26.93 9.95
N VAL A 447 9.43 -26.20 9.91
CA VAL A 447 8.20 -26.56 9.22
C VAL A 447 7.72 -25.39 8.36
N THR A 448 7.48 -25.64 7.07
CA THR A 448 6.92 -24.73 6.04
C THR A 448 7.74 -23.50 5.65
N MET A 449 8.22 -22.70 6.61
CA MET A 449 8.65 -21.32 6.37
C MET A 449 10.13 -21.14 5.99
N ASP A 450 10.66 -22.00 5.11
CA ASP A 450 11.98 -21.81 4.51
C ASP A 450 11.96 -20.77 3.37
N ARG A 451 13.15 -20.33 2.92
CA ARG A 451 13.34 -19.27 1.92
C ARG A 451 14.50 -19.57 0.97
N TYR A 452 14.40 -19.01 -0.24
CA TYR A 452 15.46 -19.06 -1.27
C TYR A 452 15.84 -20.47 -1.76
N GLU A 453 14.92 -21.43 -1.66
CA GLU A 453 15.13 -22.83 -2.08
C GLU A 453 16.26 -23.56 -1.31
N ASN A 454 16.58 -23.08 -0.11
CA ASN A 454 17.68 -23.55 0.72
C ASN A 454 17.44 -24.96 1.30
N ASP A 455 16.26 -25.21 1.87
CA ASP A 455 15.87 -26.52 2.42
C ASP A 455 14.41 -26.85 2.07
N TRP A 456 14.22 -27.70 1.07
CA TRP A 456 12.92 -28.19 0.67
C TRP A 456 12.30 -29.22 1.64
N ASP A 457 13.08 -29.85 2.53
CA ASP A 457 12.54 -30.76 3.55
C ASP A 457 11.78 -30.00 4.65
N VAL A 458 12.12 -28.72 4.92
CA VAL A 458 11.28 -27.84 5.76
C VAL A 458 9.87 -27.71 5.17
N VAL A 459 9.78 -27.53 3.85
CA VAL A 459 8.49 -27.40 3.16
C VAL A 459 7.80 -28.76 3.08
N LYS A 460 8.52 -29.84 2.82
CA LYS A 460 7.98 -31.21 2.82
C LYS A 460 7.36 -31.57 4.18
N ARG A 461 8.05 -31.31 5.31
CA ARG A 461 7.50 -31.51 6.67
C ARG A 461 6.21 -30.71 6.90
N GLY A 462 6.09 -29.53 6.30
CA GLY A 462 4.85 -28.76 6.28
C GLY A 462 3.75 -29.42 5.44
N TRP A 463 4.09 -29.82 4.22
CA TRP A 463 3.19 -30.49 3.28
C TRP A 463 2.61 -31.79 3.85
N ASP A 464 3.46 -32.64 4.41
CA ASP A 464 3.04 -33.91 5.03
C ASP A 464 2.00 -33.63 6.16
N ALA A 465 2.29 -32.69 7.05
CA ALA A 465 1.41 -32.36 8.18
C ALA A 465 0.13 -31.58 7.80
N GLN A 466 0.15 -30.80 6.71
CA GLN A 466 -0.96 -29.92 6.33
C GLN A 466 -1.84 -30.54 5.25
N VAL A 467 -1.22 -31.05 4.18
CA VAL A 467 -1.92 -31.64 3.04
C VAL A 467 -2.24 -33.10 3.31
N LEU A 468 -1.24 -33.91 3.66
CA LEU A 468 -1.43 -35.36 3.84
C LEU A 468 -2.10 -35.69 5.19
N GLY A 469 -1.91 -34.86 6.21
CA GLY A 469 -2.40 -35.11 7.57
C GLY A 469 -1.49 -36.03 8.38
N GLU A 470 -0.22 -36.16 7.97
CA GLU A 470 0.75 -37.06 8.58
C GLU A 470 1.92 -36.29 9.21
N ALA A 471 2.24 -36.61 10.47
CA ALA A 471 3.38 -36.09 11.18
C ALA A 471 3.83 -37.09 12.25
N PRO A 472 5.09 -37.02 12.73
CA PRO A 472 5.61 -37.92 13.77
C PRO A 472 4.85 -37.81 15.10
N TYR A 473 4.25 -36.65 15.37
CA TYR A 473 3.50 -36.37 16.59
C TYR A 473 2.01 -36.15 16.29
N LYS A 474 1.15 -36.89 16.99
CA LYS A 474 -0.32 -36.83 16.85
C LYS A 474 -0.93 -36.51 18.22
N PHE A 475 -1.78 -35.48 18.30
CA PHE A 475 -2.37 -34.98 19.55
C PHE A 475 -3.88 -34.77 19.44
N LYS A 476 -4.58 -34.62 20.57
CA LYS A 476 -6.02 -34.33 20.60
C LYS A 476 -6.35 -32.83 20.60
N SER A 477 -5.41 -31.99 21.03
CA SER A 477 -5.53 -30.53 20.94
C SER A 477 -4.21 -29.86 20.61
N ALA A 478 -4.26 -28.71 19.92
CA ALA A 478 -3.05 -27.94 19.62
C ALA A 478 -2.39 -27.34 20.86
N LEU A 479 -3.18 -27.06 21.90
CA LEU A 479 -2.66 -26.55 23.17
C LEU A 479 -1.85 -27.61 23.92
N GLU A 480 -2.33 -28.86 23.95
CA GLU A 480 -1.58 -30.02 24.44
C GLU A 480 -0.32 -30.26 23.62
N ALA A 481 -0.42 -30.22 22.29
CA ALA A 481 0.70 -30.39 21.37
C ALA A 481 1.83 -29.40 21.68
N VAL A 482 1.52 -28.10 21.67
CA VAL A 482 2.53 -27.05 21.91
C VAL A 482 3.06 -27.08 23.35
N LYS A 483 2.22 -27.36 24.36
CA LYS A 483 2.71 -27.51 25.75
C LYS A 483 3.64 -28.72 25.92
N THR A 484 3.32 -29.84 25.27
CA THR A 484 4.13 -31.08 25.34
C THR A 484 5.45 -30.92 24.60
N LEU A 485 5.42 -30.46 23.36
CA LEU A 485 6.63 -30.27 22.54
C LEU A 485 7.56 -29.20 23.11
N ARG A 486 7.04 -28.19 23.82
CA ARG A 486 7.85 -27.21 24.56
C ARG A 486 8.39 -27.69 25.90
N ALA A 487 7.91 -28.82 26.42
CA ALA A 487 8.46 -29.41 27.64
C ALA A 487 9.78 -30.17 27.38
N GLU A 488 10.12 -30.44 26.11
CA GLU A 488 11.39 -31.08 25.76
C GLU A 488 12.60 -30.16 26.08
N PRO A 489 13.72 -30.72 26.58
CA PRO A 489 14.92 -29.92 26.88
C PRO A 489 15.44 -29.17 25.64
N LYS A 490 15.65 -27.85 25.79
CA LYS A 490 16.08 -26.92 24.72
C LYS A 490 15.04 -26.68 23.60
N ALA A 491 13.78 -27.07 23.78
CA ALA A 491 12.73 -26.73 22.83
C ALA A 491 12.58 -25.20 22.67
N ASN A 492 12.34 -24.77 21.43
CA ASN A 492 12.21 -23.38 21.00
C ASN A 492 11.03 -23.29 20.02
N ASP A 493 10.19 -22.26 20.15
CA ASP A 493 9.02 -22.01 19.29
C ASP A 493 9.37 -22.00 17.79
N GLN A 494 10.59 -21.58 17.42
CA GLN A 494 11.09 -21.60 16.04
C GLN A 494 11.26 -23.00 15.47
N TYR A 495 11.51 -24.02 16.29
CA TYR A 495 11.98 -25.35 15.88
C TYR A 495 11.10 -26.51 16.36
N LEU A 496 9.88 -26.25 16.84
CA LEU A 496 8.96 -27.32 17.23
C LEU A 496 8.73 -28.29 16.06
N PRO A 497 8.74 -29.62 16.30
CA PRO A 497 8.53 -30.60 15.24
C PRO A 497 7.11 -30.47 14.65
N PRO A 498 6.89 -30.95 13.41
CA PRO A 498 5.56 -31.00 12.84
C PRO A 498 4.64 -31.91 13.67
N PHE A 499 3.41 -31.47 13.89
CA PHE A 499 2.38 -32.23 14.58
C PHE A 499 1.03 -32.10 13.89
N VAL A 500 0.18 -33.12 14.04
CA VAL A 500 -1.21 -33.13 13.54
C VAL A 500 -2.20 -33.37 14.68
N ILE A 501 -3.39 -32.78 14.55
CA ILE A 501 -4.50 -33.00 15.49
C ILE A 501 -5.37 -34.13 14.93
N VAL A 502 -5.73 -35.09 15.79
CA VAL A 502 -6.49 -36.29 15.41
C VAL A 502 -7.82 -36.42 16.16
N ASP A 503 -8.81 -37.01 15.50
CA ASP A 503 -10.10 -37.37 16.08
C ASP A 503 -10.00 -38.61 17.00
N ASP A 504 -11.14 -39.05 17.54
CA ASP A 504 -11.23 -40.23 18.43
C ASP A 504 -10.98 -41.58 17.76
N SER A 505 -10.99 -41.61 16.43
CA SER A 505 -10.57 -42.77 15.64
C SER A 505 -9.09 -42.72 15.24
N GLY A 506 -8.37 -41.63 15.56
CA GLY A 506 -6.97 -41.42 15.20
C GLY A 506 -6.75 -40.78 13.82
N ASN A 507 -7.79 -40.36 13.12
CA ASN A 507 -7.69 -39.71 11.81
C ASN A 507 -7.38 -38.22 11.97
N ALA A 508 -6.58 -37.65 11.06
CA ALA A 508 -6.28 -36.22 11.06
C ALA A 508 -7.56 -35.37 10.88
N VAL A 509 -7.77 -34.38 11.75
CA VAL A 509 -9.03 -33.60 11.80
C VAL A 509 -9.21 -32.59 10.66
N GLY A 510 -8.19 -32.40 9.81
CA GLY A 510 -8.21 -31.40 8.73
C GLY A 510 -7.04 -31.46 7.75
N PRO A 511 -6.74 -32.62 7.12
CA PRO A 511 -5.91 -32.64 5.91
C PRO A 511 -6.59 -31.82 4.81
N VAL A 512 -5.81 -31.17 3.94
CA VAL A 512 -6.33 -30.47 2.75
C VAL A 512 -6.76 -31.48 1.68
N LEU A 513 -7.99 -31.37 1.16
CA LEU A 513 -8.60 -32.28 0.19
C LEU A 513 -9.10 -31.56 -1.09
N ASP A 514 -9.59 -32.35 -2.06
CA ASP A 514 -10.20 -31.82 -3.29
C ASP A 514 -11.46 -30.99 -2.99
N GLY A 515 -11.54 -29.79 -3.58
CA GLY A 515 -12.64 -28.85 -3.38
C GLY A 515 -12.44 -27.84 -2.25
N ASP A 516 -11.45 -28.06 -1.38
CA ASP A 516 -11.11 -27.13 -0.29
C ASP A 516 -10.51 -25.82 -0.80
N ALA A 517 -10.54 -24.78 0.04
CA ALA A 517 -9.81 -23.54 -0.18
C ALA A 517 -8.62 -23.46 0.78
N VAL A 518 -7.47 -22.97 0.30
CA VAL A 518 -6.26 -22.80 1.09
C VAL A 518 -5.83 -21.34 1.04
N VAL A 519 -5.48 -20.77 2.19
CA VAL A 519 -5.07 -19.37 2.31
C VAL A 519 -3.78 -19.27 3.09
N THR A 520 -2.72 -18.76 2.47
CA THR A 520 -1.50 -18.42 3.21
C THR A 520 -1.62 -17.01 3.78
N ILE A 521 -1.79 -16.91 5.11
CA ILE A 521 -2.11 -15.64 5.79
C ILE A 521 -0.93 -14.68 5.90
N ASN A 522 0.29 -15.16 5.66
CA ASN A 522 1.50 -14.35 5.67
C ASN A 522 1.48 -13.35 4.50
N PHE A 523 1.68 -12.07 4.77
CA PHE A 523 1.82 -11.02 3.75
C PHE A 523 3.26 -10.88 3.23
N ARG A 524 4.27 -11.29 4.00
CA ARG A 524 5.68 -11.23 3.55
C ARG A 524 6.07 -12.51 2.79
N ALA A 525 6.62 -12.31 1.59
CA ALA A 525 6.76 -13.32 0.55
C ALA A 525 7.88 -14.35 0.74
N ASP A 526 9.07 -13.93 1.17
CA ASP A 526 10.31 -14.72 1.13
C ASP A 526 10.20 -16.12 1.75
N ARG A 527 9.44 -16.26 2.84
CA ARG A 527 9.22 -17.53 3.55
C ARG A 527 7.98 -18.33 3.12
N MET A 528 7.25 -17.87 2.10
CA MET A 528 6.05 -18.55 1.59
C MET A 528 6.14 -18.95 0.12
N VAL A 529 7.06 -18.36 -0.65
CA VAL A 529 7.27 -18.71 -2.08
C VAL A 529 7.42 -20.22 -2.28
N MET A 530 8.18 -20.92 -1.44
CA MET A 530 8.42 -22.36 -1.62
C MET A 530 7.16 -23.21 -1.36
N LEU A 531 6.37 -22.91 -0.32
CA LEU A 531 5.07 -23.56 -0.11
C LEU A 531 4.09 -23.23 -1.24
N ALA A 532 4.05 -21.98 -1.69
CA ALA A 532 3.18 -21.56 -2.79
C ALA A 532 3.51 -22.31 -4.09
N LYS A 533 4.80 -22.51 -4.42
CA LYS A 533 5.23 -23.39 -5.53
C LYS A 533 4.71 -24.82 -5.37
N ALA A 534 4.81 -25.42 -4.17
CA ALA A 534 4.32 -26.77 -3.93
C ALA A 534 2.80 -26.92 -4.10
N LEU A 535 2.03 -25.90 -3.70
CA LEU A 535 0.57 -25.83 -3.80
C LEU A 535 0.06 -25.53 -5.24
N GLU A 536 0.79 -24.73 -6.01
CA GLU A 536 0.29 -24.13 -7.24
C GLU A 536 0.91 -24.68 -8.53
N TYR A 537 2.17 -25.13 -8.51
CA TYR A 537 2.82 -25.65 -9.71
C TYR A 537 2.33 -27.06 -10.01
N ALA A 538 1.79 -27.26 -11.22
CA ALA A 538 1.47 -28.60 -11.73
C ALA A 538 2.75 -29.45 -11.80
N ASP A 539 3.77 -28.93 -12.49
CA ASP A 539 5.09 -29.53 -12.64
C ASP A 539 6.00 -29.11 -11.48
N PHE A 540 6.01 -29.92 -10.41
CA PHE A 540 6.81 -29.71 -9.21
C PHE A 540 7.69 -30.93 -8.96
N ASP A 541 9.00 -30.70 -8.85
CA ASP A 541 10.06 -31.71 -8.84
C ASP A 541 10.86 -31.78 -7.53
N LYS A 542 10.61 -30.88 -6.57
CA LYS A 542 11.49 -30.68 -5.40
C LYS A 542 11.31 -31.70 -4.29
N PHE A 543 10.15 -32.33 -4.19
CA PHE A 543 9.88 -33.51 -3.37
C PHE A 543 8.63 -34.24 -3.89
N ASP A 544 8.50 -35.53 -3.60
CA ASP A 544 7.24 -36.25 -3.89
C ASP A 544 6.12 -35.74 -2.98
N ARG A 545 5.11 -35.14 -3.61
CA ARG A 545 3.92 -34.59 -2.95
C ARG A 545 2.93 -35.67 -2.51
N VAL A 546 3.03 -36.90 -3.02
CA VAL A 546 2.14 -38.06 -2.79
C VAL A 546 0.69 -37.86 -3.26
N ARG A 547 0.02 -36.79 -2.80
CA ARG A 547 -1.32 -36.37 -3.21
C ARG A 547 -1.36 -34.86 -3.40
N VAL A 548 -1.75 -34.41 -4.60
CA VAL A 548 -1.93 -32.99 -4.94
C VAL A 548 -3.43 -32.68 -5.00
N PRO A 549 -4.03 -32.03 -3.98
CA PRO A 549 -5.46 -31.78 -3.95
C PRO A 549 -5.88 -30.65 -4.91
N LYS A 550 -7.07 -30.77 -5.50
CA LYS A 550 -7.68 -29.75 -6.36
C LYS A 550 -8.30 -28.63 -5.52
N ILE A 551 -7.46 -27.68 -5.11
CA ILE A 551 -7.79 -26.61 -4.18
C ILE A 551 -8.02 -25.26 -4.84
N ARG A 552 -8.72 -24.38 -4.12
CA ARG A 552 -8.75 -22.94 -4.37
C ARG A 552 -7.69 -22.26 -3.51
N TYR A 553 -6.46 -22.18 -4.01
CA TYR A 553 -5.35 -21.54 -3.31
C TYR A 553 -5.36 -20.02 -3.49
N ALA A 554 -5.15 -19.27 -2.41
CA ALA A 554 -4.94 -17.82 -2.43
C ALA A 554 -3.88 -17.36 -1.42
N GLY A 555 -3.08 -16.36 -1.81
CA GLY A 555 -2.15 -15.68 -0.92
C GLY A 555 -2.78 -14.47 -0.23
N MET A 556 -2.27 -14.07 0.94
CA MET A 556 -2.59 -12.75 1.50
C MET A 556 -2.16 -11.63 0.55
N LEU A 557 -0.93 -11.74 0.01
CA LEU A 557 -0.34 -10.87 -1.02
C LEU A 557 0.32 -11.72 -2.13
N GLN A 558 0.66 -11.08 -3.24
CA GLN A 558 1.51 -11.70 -4.27
C GLN A 558 2.93 -11.88 -3.72
N TYR A 559 3.51 -13.05 -3.96
CA TYR A 559 4.82 -13.44 -3.43
C TYR A 559 5.94 -13.31 -4.47
N ASP A 560 5.67 -13.44 -5.77
CA ASP A 560 6.63 -13.19 -6.84
C ASP A 560 5.97 -12.39 -7.99
N GLY A 561 6.57 -11.25 -8.34
CA GLY A 561 6.09 -10.35 -9.40
C GLY A 561 6.29 -10.85 -10.83
N LYS A 562 7.29 -11.71 -11.08
CA LYS A 562 7.63 -12.25 -12.40
C LYS A 562 6.79 -13.48 -12.75
N TYR A 563 6.59 -14.38 -11.78
CA TYR A 563 5.86 -15.64 -11.98
C TYR A 563 4.38 -15.58 -11.59
N TYR A 564 3.88 -14.42 -11.13
CA TYR A 564 2.50 -14.23 -10.66
C TYR A 564 2.05 -15.19 -9.55
N LEU A 565 3.00 -15.69 -8.76
CA LEU A 565 2.77 -16.55 -7.61
C LEU A 565 2.42 -15.68 -6.39
N VAL A 566 1.30 -15.80 -5.68
CA VAL A 566 0.12 -16.66 -5.90
C VAL A 566 -0.83 -16.02 -6.92
N ALA A 567 -1.45 -16.80 -7.82
CA ALA A 567 -2.32 -16.23 -8.86
C ALA A 567 -3.62 -15.58 -8.34
N ASN A 568 -4.07 -15.96 -7.13
CA ASN A 568 -5.29 -15.43 -6.49
C ASN A 568 -4.94 -14.79 -5.14
N LEU A 569 -5.46 -13.57 -4.89
CA LEU A 569 -5.02 -12.74 -3.76
C LEU A 569 -6.19 -12.27 -2.88
N PHE A 570 -6.07 -12.45 -1.56
CA PHE A 570 -7.04 -11.92 -0.59
C PHE A 570 -7.06 -10.39 -0.55
N LEU A 571 -5.89 -9.77 -0.67
CA LEU A 571 -5.72 -8.34 -0.85
C LEU A 571 -5.14 -8.10 -2.25
N ASP A 572 -5.96 -7.51 -3.12
CA ASP A 572 -5.57 -7.23 -4.50
C ASP A 572 -4.69 -5.97 -4.58
N ILE A 573 -3.40 -6.16 -4.34
CA ILE A 573 -2.33 -5.17 -4.46
C ILE A 573 -1.96 -5.03 -5.95
N LYS A 574 -2.89 -4.54 -6.77
CA LYS A 574 -2.70 -4.44 -8.23
C LYS A 574 -1.86 -3.22 -8.61
N ALA A 575 -0.57 -3.12 -8.25
CA ALA A 575 0.31 -1.98 -8.62
C ALA A 575 1.10 -2.09 -9.91
N LEU A 576 0.99 -1.03 -10.72
CA LEU A 576 1.88 -0.65 -11.81
C LEU A 576 2.10 0.86 -11.72
N LEU A 577 2.99 1.27 -10.82
CA LEU A 577 3.71 2.51 -11.04
C LEU A 577 4.83 2.20 -12.05
N PHE A 578 4.51 2.31 -13.34
CA PHE A 578 5.56 2.54 -14.34
C PHE A 578 6.22 3.87 -14.01
N VAL A 579 7.39 3.81 -13.38
CA VAL A 579 8.46 4.74 -13.70
C VAL A 579 9.43 3.95 -14.56
N ASN A 580 9.35 4.15 -15.88
CA ASN A 580 10.55 3.98 -16.68
C ASN A 580 11.58 4.94 -16.09
N PHE A 581 12.57 4.38 -15.41
CA PHE A 581 13.89 4.95 -15.56
C PHE A 581 14.36 4.46 -16.92
N ASP A 582 14.48 5.39 -17.87
CA ASP A 582 15.17 5.13 -19.12
C ASP A 582 16.65 4.89 -18.76
N PHE A 583 17.00 3.62 -18.50
CA PHE A 583 18.37 3.13 -18.53
C PHE A 583 18.85 3.00 -20.00
N GLU A 584 18.60 4.04 -20.80
CA GLU A 584 19.21 4.24 -22.13
C GLU A 584 20.62 4.83 -22.04
N SER A 585 21.11 5.16 -20.83
CA SER A 585 22.54 5.33 -20.60
C SER A 585 23.10 4.09 -19.93
N LEU A 586 24.03 3.41 -20.62
CA LEU A 586 24.78 2.25 -20.15
C LEU A 586 25.16 2.35 -18.67
N ILE A 587 24.71 1.37 -17.89
CA ILE A 587 25.12 1.09 -16.51
C ILE A 587 25.23 -0.43 -16.42
N PHE A 588 26.46 -0.94 -16.35
CA PHE A 588 26.72 -2.34 -15.98
C PHE A 588 26.78 -2.45 -14.45
N SER A 589 26.18 -3.49 -13.85
CA SER A 589 26.22 -3.66 -12.40
C SER A 589 26.45 -5.09 -11.93
N GLU A 590 27.37 -5.26 -10.97
CA GLU A 590 27.58 -6.53 -10.25
C GLU A 590 26.88 -6.51 -8.88
N SER A 591 26.37 -7.66 -8.45
CA SER A 591 25.89 -7.91 -7.09
C SER A 591 26.45 -9.21 -6.53
N SER A 592 27.52 -9.10 -5.72
CA SER A 592 28.24 -10.23 -5.12
C SER A 592 27.84 -10.43 -3.65
N LEU A 593 27.38 -11.64 -3.28
CA LEU A 593 26.77 -11.89 -1.96
C LEU A 593 26.74 -13.34 -1.52
N GLU A 594 26.61 -13.57 -0.21
CA GLU A 594 26.24 -14.89 0.32
C GLU A 594 24.73 -15.18 0.41
N THR A 595 24.36 -16.46 0.29
CA THR A 595 23.00 -17.00 0.15
C THR A 595 21.96 -16.36 1.08
N VAL A 596 22.26 -16.18 2.36
CA VAL A 596 21.28 -15.66 3.35
C VAL A 596 20.77 -14.25 3.07
N LYS A 597 21.55 -13.42 2.37
CA LYS A 597 21.15 -12.06 1.93
C LYS A 597 21.14 -11.89 0.41
N PHE A 598 21.51 -12.90 -0.39
CA PHE A 598 21.46 -12.86 -1.87
C PHE A 598 20.13 -12.30 -2.42
N GLY A 599 18.99 -12.84 -1.96
CA GLY A 599 17.66 -12.35 -2.33
C GLY A 599 17.33 -10.91 -1.87
N HIS A 600 18.10 -10.31 -0.96
CA HIS A 600 17.85 -8.94 -0.49
C HIS A 600 18.41 -7.89 -1.46
N VAL A 601 19.57 -8.12 -2.09
CA VAL A 601 20.15 -7.19 -3.09
C VAL A 601 19.76 -7.50 -4.53
N THR A 602 19.13 -8.65 -4.77
CA THR A 602 18.54 -9.02 -6.07
C THR A 602 17.02 -8.85 -5.99
N PHE A 603 16.29 -9.87 -5.52
CA PHE A 603 14.84 -9.94 -5.50
C PHE A 603 14.14 -8.75 -4.81
N PHE A 604 14.51 -8.42 -3.57
CA PHE A 604 13.88 -7.33 -2.82
C PHE A 604 14.30 -5.95 -3.33
N TRP A 605 15.58 -5.75 -3.64
CA TRP A 605 16.10 -4.53 -4.26
C TRP A 605 15.38 -4.20 -5.59
N ASN A 606 15.07 -5.25 -6.37
CA ASN A 606 14.34 -5.16 -7.62
C ASN A 606 12.81 -5.08 -7.45
N GLY A 607 12.31 -4.89 -6.23
CA GLY A 607 10.88 -4.70 -5.94
C GLY A 607 10.06 -5.99 -5.93
N ASN A 608 10.60 -7.06 -5.33
CA ASN A 608 10.03 -8.41 -5.29
C ASN A 608 9.91 -9.06 -6.68
N ARG A 609 10.91 -8.82 -7.54
CA ARG A 609 11.06 -9.40 -8.88
C ARG A 609 12.23 -10.37 -8.90
N SER A 610 11.96 -11.63 -9.26
CA SER A 610 13.02 -12.64 -9.40
C SER A 610 13.71 -12.55 -10.77
N GLY A 611 15.00 -12.89 -10.79
CA GLY A 611 15.87 -12.75 -11.97
C GLY A 611 16.19 -11.29 -12.33
N TYR A 612 16.95 -11.14 -13.40
CA TYR A 612 17.47 -9.87 -13.89
C TYR A 612 16.38 -8.91 -14.40
N PHE A 613 16.63 -7.61 -14.30
CA PHE A 613 15.99 -6.58 -15.13
C PHE A 613 16.49 -6.66 -16.58
N ASP A 614 17.81 -6.78 -16.77
CA ASP A 614 18.48 -6.88 -18.07
C ASP A 614 19.72 -7.78 -17.97
N GLU A 615 19.62 -9.00 -18.52
CA GLU A 615 20.66 -10.03 -18.51
C GLU A 615 21.95 -9.61 -19.24
N THR A 616 21.91 -8.53 -20.02
CA THR A 616 23.10 -7.98 -20.71
C THR A 616 23.84 -6.91 -19.89
N LYS A 617 23.25 -6.44 -18.78
CA LYS A 617 23.78 -5.33 -17.96
C LYS A 617 23.98 -5.69 -16.49
N GLU A 618 23.36 -6.76 -16.00
CA GLU A 618 23.47 -7.21 -14.61
C GLU A 618 24.21 -8.53 -14.49
N GLU A 619 25.06 -8.63 -13.48
CA GLU A 619 25.77 -9.86 -13.11
C GLU A 619 25.59 -10.13 -11.62
N TYR A 620 25.03 -11.29 -11.26
CA TYR A 620 24.83 -11.68 -9.86
C TYR A 620 25.80 -12.81 -9.49
N VAL A 621 26.51 -12.65 -8.38
CA VAL A 621 27.47 -13.61 -7.86
C VAL A 621 26.98 -14.08 -6.50
N GLU A 622 26.64 -15.37 -6.39
CA GLU A 622 26.27 -15.98 -5.11
C GLU A 622 27.43 -16.79 -4.53
N LEU A 623 27.68 -16.62 -3.23
CA LEU A 623 28.61 -17.37 -2.40
C LEU A 623 27.80 -18.25 -1.43
N PRO A 624 27.97 -19.58 -1.41
CA PRO A 624 27.26 -20.42 -0.45
C PRO A 624 27.56 -20.03 1.00
N SER A 625 26.53 -19.68 1.77
CA SER A 625 26.63 -19.51 3.23
C SER A 625 26.96 -20.86 3.90
N ASP A 626 27.65 -20.83 5.04
CA ASP A 626 27.99 -22.05 5.78
C ASP A 626 26.71 -22.76 6.28
N SER A 627 26.58 -24.06 5.95
CA SER A 627 25.40 -24.87 6.23
C SER A 627 25.58 -25.79 7.45
N GLY A 628 24.47 -26.13 8.12
CA GLY A 628 24.46 -27.06 9.26
C GLY A 628 24.98 -26.50 10.59
N ILE A 629 25.32 -25.21 10.67
CA ILE A 629 25.77 -24.53 11.88
C ILE A 629 24.93 -23.27 12.17
N THR A 630 24.92 -22.82 13.43
CA THR A 630 24.43 -21.47 13.77
C THR A 630 25.53 -20.45 13.54
N PHE A 631 25.19 -19.25 13.03
CA PHE A 631 26.20 -18.28 12.58
C PHE A 631 27.13 -17.75 13.69
N ASN A 632 26.80 -17.91 14.97
CA ASN A 632 27.72 -17.61 16.07
C ASN A 632 28.90 -18.60 16.19
N VAL A 633 28.80 -19.78 15.58
CA VAL A 633 29.92 -20.75 15.47
C VAL A 633 30.95 -20.29 14.43
N ALA A 634 30.49 -19.61 13.37
CA ALA A 634 31.34 -19.04 12.31
C ALA A 634 31.01 -17.55 12.06
N PRO A 635 31.24 -16.65 13.04
CA PRO A 635 30.71 -15.28 13.01
C PRO A 635 31.31 -14.40 11.90
N LYS A 636 32.45 -14.80 11.33
CA LYS A 636 33.03 -14.13 10.16
C LYS A 636 32.22 -14.36 8.88
N MET A 637 31.43 -15.44 8.80
CA MET A 637 30.63 -15.84 7.63
C MET A 637 31.49 -15.71 6.35
N LYS A 638 30.95 -15.17 5.24
CA LYS A 638 31.70 -14.90 4.02
C LYS A 638 32.15 -13.44 3.85
N ALA A 639 32.20 -12.64 4.94
CA ALA A 639 32.43 -11.19 4.87
C ALA A 639 33.65 -10.79 4.02
N LEU A 640 34.79 -11.46 4.25
CA LEU A 640 36.04 -11.17 3.53
C LEU A 640 35.98 -11.67 2.07
N GLU A 641 35.42 -12.85 1.81
CA GLU A 641 35.24 -13.39 0.45
C GLU A 641 34.32 -12.48 -0.39
N ILE A 642 33.25 -11.94 0.22
CA ILE A 642 32.37 -10.93 -0.39
C ILE A 642 33.15 -9.64 -0.70
N ALA A 643 34.00 -9.18 0.21
CA ALA A 643 34.81 -7.99 0.02
C ALA A 643 35.87 -8.15 -1.08
N GLU A 644 36.48 -9.33 -1.20
CA GLU A 644 37.40 -9.66 -2.28
C GLU A 644 36.70 -9.67 -3.64
N LYS A 645 35.50 -10.26 -3.75
CA LYS A 645 34.69 -10.19 -4.98
C LYS A 645 34.33 -8.75 -5.34
N ALA A 646 33.86 -7.98 -4.37
CA ALA A 646 33.54 -6.57 -4.57
C ALA A 646 34.77 -5.73 -4.99
N ARG A 647 35.93 -5.95 -4.36
CA ARG A 647 37.21 -5.34 -4.76
C ARG A 647 37.56 -5.68 -6.21
N ASP A 648 37.51 -6.95 -6.58
CA ASP A 648 37.87 -7.41 -7.93
C ASP A 648 36.91 -6.84 -8.99
N ALA A 649 35.61 -6.79 -8.67
CA ALA A 649 34.58 -6.12 -9.47
C ALA A 649 34.88 -4.63 -9.68
N ILE A 650 35.22 -3.90 -8.61
CA ILE A 650 35.58 -2.48 -8.63
C ILE A 650 36.83 -2.25 -9.49
N LEU A 651 37.92 -2.99 -9.22
CA LEU A 651 39.20 -2.86 -9.92
C LEU A 651 39.13 -3.26 -11.40
N SER A 652 38.18 -4.12 -11.80
CA SER A 652 37.98 -4.48 -13.20
C SER A 652 37.57 -3.31 -14.09
N GLY A 653 36.93 -2.28 -13.52
CA GLY A 653 36.35 -1.16 -14.26
C GLY A 653 35.20 -1.54 -15.21
N LYS A 654 34.74 -2.80 -15.19
CA LYS A 654 33.64 -3.34 -16.02
C LYS A 654 32.27 -2.78 -15.62
N PHE A 655 32.10 -2.45 -14.35
CA PHE A 655 30.81 -2.08 -13.77
C PHE A 655 30.76 -0.60 -13.36
N ASP A 656 29.65 0.06 -13.70
CA ASP A 656 29.30 1.40 -13.26
C ASP A 656 28.68 1.39 -11.85
N GLN A 657 28.22 0.24 -11.36
CA GLN A 657 27.77 0.06 -9.98
C GLN A 657 28.15 -1.33 -9.44
N VAL A 658 28.77 -1.36 -8.26
CA VAL A 658 28.93 -2.58 -7.47
C VAL A 658 28.03 -2.46 -6.23
N ARG A 659 27.19 -3.48 -5.99
CA ARG A 659 26.22 -3.53 -4.89
C ARG A 659 26.50 -4.72 -3.99
N VAL A 660 26.66 -4.47 -2.70
CA VAL A 660 27.10 -5.46 -1.70
C VAL A 660 26.26 -5.35 -0.43
N ASN A 661 26.01 -6.46 0.24
CA ASN A 661 25.51 -6.50 1.61
C ASN A 661 26.41 -7.39 2.49
N LEU A 662 26.71 -6.94 3.72
CA LEU A 662 27.43 -7.77 4.68
C LEU A 662 26.42 -8.27 5.71
N PRO A 663 26.12 -9.58 5.77
CA PRO A 663 25.02 -10.13 6.57
C PRO A 663 25.34 -10.26 8.07
N ASN A 664 26.61 -10.14 8.44
CA ASN A 664 27.20 -10.55 9.71
C ASN A 664 26.47 -10.00 10.94
N GLY A 665 26.24 -8.68 11.00
CA GLY A 665 25.60 -8.04 12.15
C GLY A 665 24.16 -8.54 12.38
N ASP A 666 23.40 -8.75 11.31
CA ASP A 666 22.03 -9.26 11.40
C ASP A 666 21.98 -10.76 11.71
N MET A 667 22.73 -11.57 10.95
CA MET A 667 22.63 -13.03 11.01
C MET A 667 23.26 -13.60 12.28
N VAL A 668 24.32 -12.97 12.80
CA VAL A 668 24.91 -13.34 14.10
C VAL A 668 24.16 -12.66 15.25
N GLY A 669 23.70 -11.42 15.11
CA GLY A 669 22.87 -10.74 16.12
C GLY A 669 21.59 -11.52 16.46
N HIS A 670 20.97 -12.13 15.45
CA HIS A 670 19.83 -13.04 15.63
C HIS A 670 20.09 -14.26 16.54
N THR A 671 21.34 -14.65 16.79
CA THR A 671 21.69 -15.75 17.71
C THR A 671 21.61 -15.32 19.18
N GLY A 672 21.69 -14.01 19.47
CA GLY A 672 21.79 -13.48 20.82
C GLY A 672 23.20 -13.59 21.45
N ASP A 673 24.16 -14.18 20.75
CA ASP A 673 25.54 -14.33 21.21
C ASP A 673 26.30 -13.01 21.02
N ILE A 674 26.48 -12.26 22.12
CA ILE A 674 27.09 -10.93 22.10
C ILE A 674 28.56 -10.99 21.66
N GLU A 675 29.32 -11.99 22.13
CA GLU A 675 30.74 -12.11 21.80
C GLU A 675 30.94 -12.47 20.34
N ALA A 676 30.18 -13.43 19.83
CA ALA A 676 30.19 -13.78 18.41
C ALA A 676 29.72 -12.60 17.54
N THR A 677 28.69 -11.85 17.97
CA THR A 677 28.22 -10.65 17.25
C THR A 677 29.29 -9.56 17.17
N VAL A 678 30.10 -9.37 18.22
CA VAL A 678 31.25 -8.45 18.18
C VAL A 678 32.31 -8.93 17.17
N VAL A 679 32.58 -10.24 17.08
CA VAL A 679 33.48 -10.78 16.03
C VAL A 679 32.90 -10.59 14.64
N ALA A 680 31.58 -10.74 14.49
CA ALA A 680 30.86 -10.56 13.23
C ALA A 680 30.96 -9.11 12.71
N CYS A 681 30.73 -8.13 13.60
CA CYS A 681 30.89 -6.72 13.27
C CYS A 681 32.33 -6.34 12.90
N LYS A 682 33.34 -6.93 13.57
CA LYS A 682 34.76 -6.72 13.21
C LYS A 682 35.10 -7.26 11.82
N ALA A 683 34.58 -8.42 11.46
CA ALA A 683 34.76 -8.98 10.12
C ALA A 683 34.05 -8.13 9.04
N ALA A 684 32.90 -7.54 9.37
CA ALA A 684 32.22 -6.60 8.49
C ALA A 684 33.02 -5.29 8.30
N ASP A 685 33.61 -4.74 9.36
CA ASP A 685 34.46 -3.53 9.30
C ASP A 685 35.74 -3.75 8.45
N GLU A 686 36.40 -4.89 8.61
CA GLU A 686 37.56 -5.30 7.78
C GLU A 686 37.15 -5.44 6.29
N ALA A 687 36.01 -6.06 6.02
CA ALA A 687 35.42 -6.17 4.68
C ALA A 687 35.06 -4.81 4.06
N VAL A 688 34.53 -3.87 4.85
CA VAL A 688 34.29 -2.48 4.41
C VAL A 688 35.58 -1.84 3.97
N LYS A 689 36.64 -1.94 4.79
CA LYS A 689 37.93 -1.31 4.46
C LYS A 689 38.47 -1.79 3.12
N ILE A 690 38.51 -3.11 2.89
CA ILE A 690 38.95 -3.71 1.61
C ILE A 690 38.18 -3.12 0.41
N ILE A 691 36.87 -2.93 0.57
CA ILE A 691 36.00 -2.34 -0.46
C ILE A 691 36.30 -0.85 -0.66
N LEU A 692 36.43 -0.06 0.42
CA LEU A 692 36.69 1.38 0.33
C LEU A 692 38.08 1.65 -0.28
N ASP A 693 39.11 0.91 0.14
CA ASP A 693 40.45 0.98 -0.42
C ASP A 693 40.45 0.69 -1.94
N ALA A 694 39.55 -0.18 -2.42
CA ALA A 694 39.36 -0.43 -3.86
C ALA A 694 38.68 0.75 -4.57
N VAL A 695 37.65 1.35 -3.95
CA VAL A 695 36.97 2.54 -4.48
C VAL A 695 37.94 3.73 -4.58
N GLU A 696 38.84 3.90 -3.61
CA GLU A 696 39.86 4.95 -3.66
C GLU A 696 40.84 4.75 -4.83
N GLN A 697 41.33 3.53 -5.05
CA GLN A 697 42.24 3.21 -6.16
C GLN A 697 41.66 3.55 -7.55
N VAL A 698 40.36 3.38 -7.76
CA VAL A 698 39.70 3.69 -9.05
C VAL A 698 39.17 5.13 -9.13
N GLY A 699 39.39 5.96 -8.12
CA GLY A 699 38.85 7.33 -8.05
C GLY A 699 37.33 7.38 -7.97
N GLY A 700 36.71 6.37 -7.36
CA GLY A 700 35.26 6.17 -7.31
C GLY A 700 34.55 6.98 -6.21
N ILE A 701 33.28 6.62 -5.99
CA ILE A 701 32.43 7.19 -4.93
C ILE A 701 31.72 6.05 -4.23
N TYR A 702 31.90 5.94 -2.92
CA TYR A 702 31.17 4.98 -2.08
C TYR A 702 29.97 5.63 -1.40
N LEU A 703 28.89 4.87 -1.27
CA LEU A 703 27.83 5.10 -0.28
C LEU A 703 27.74 3.88 0.63
N VAL A 704 27.67 4.10 1.94
CA VAL A 704 27.61 3.07 2.99
C VAL A 704 26.38 3.31 3.86
N THR A 705 25.50 2.31 4.04
CA THR A 705 24.33 2.38 4.94
C THR A 705 23.90 1.01 5.46
N ALA A 706 22.85 0.93 6.30
CA ALA A 706 22.22 -0.33 6.73
C ALA A 706 20.72 -0.39 6.38
N ASP A 707 20.14 -1.58 6.33
CA ASP A 707 18.71 -1.82 6.06
C ASP A 707 17.83 -1.74 7.31
N HIS A 708 18.30 -2.17 8.49
CA HIS A 708 17.60 -2.03 9.77
C HIS A 708 18.55 -2.21 10.98
N GLY A 709 18.00 -2.10 12.20
CA GLY A 709 18.64 -2.41 13.49
C GLY A 709 18.76 -3.91 13.79
N ASN A 710 19.82 -4.35 14.48
CA ASN A 710 19.96 -5.66 15.14
C ASN A 710 21.12 -5.62 16.19
N ALA A 711 22.37 -5.71 15.71
CA ALA A 711 23.57 -5.92 16.53
C ALA A 711 23.90 -4.81 17.56
N GLU A 712 23.34 -3.61 17.39
CA GLU A 712 23.61 -2.44 18.23
C GLU A 712 22.91 -2.47 19.59
N ASP A 713 21.88 -3.32 19.79
CA ASP A 713 21.26 -3.50 21.11
C ASP A 713 20.83 -4.95 21.36
N MET A 714 21.80 -5.80 21.70
CA MET A 714 21.62 -7.23 22.00
C MET A 714 20.88 -7.52 23.33
N VAL A 715 20.25 -6.51 23.95
CA VAL A 715 19.69 -6.58 25.31
C VAL A 715 18.24 -6.08 25.34
N LYS A 716 17.32 -6.89 25.88
CA LYS A 716 15.93 -6.47 26.09
C LYS A 716 15.87 -5.40 27.16
N ARG A 717 15.17 -4.30 26.88
CA ARG A 717 15.03 -3.15 27.78
C ARG A 717 13.57 -2.88 28.15
N ASN A 718 13.35 -2.39 29.36
CA ASN A 718 12.04 -1.90 29.76
C ASN A 718 11.78 -0.49 29.17
N LYS A 719 10.57 0.07 29.41
CA LYS A 719 10.18 1.41 28.92
C LYS A 719 11.06 2.57 29.43
N SER A 720 11.94 2.33 30.40
CA SER A 720 12.93 3.30 30.92
C SER A 720 14.37 3.05 30.41
N GLY A 721 14.55 2.15 29.42
CA GLY A 721 15.85 1.83 28.83
C GLY A 721 16.74 0.91 29.66
N LYS A 722 16.30 0.48 30.84
CA LYS A 722 17.06 -0.45 31.70
C LYS A 722 16.96 -1.89 31.18
N PRO A 723 18.07 -2.66 31.17
CA PRO A 723 18.04 -4.09 30.89
C PRO A 723 16.97 -4.83 31.72
N LEU A 724 16.23 -5.71 31.06
CA LEU A 724 15.39 -6.70 31.72
C LEU A 724 16.27 -7.85 32.21
N LEU A 725 15.98 -8.35 33.40
CA LEU A 725 16.67 -9.51 33.98
C LEU A 725 15.78 -10.75 33.94
N ASP A 726 16.38 -11.92 33.76
CA ASP A 726 15.71 -13.21 33.89
C ASP A 726 15.51 -13.60 35.37
N LYS A 727 14.95 -14.79 35.60
CA LYS A 727 14.66 -15.30 36.96
C LYS A 727 15.91 -15.64 37.78
N SER A 728 17.06 -15.79 37.12
CA SER A 728 18.39 -16.00 37.73
C SER A 728 19.17 -14.70 37.93
N GLY A 729 18.62 -13.55 37.50
CA GLY A 729 19.31 -12.25 37.54
C GLY A 729 20.24 -12.00 36.35
N GLY A 730 20.28 -12.91 35.37
CA GLY A 730 21.00 -12.73 34.11
C GLY A 730 20.30 -11.71 33.20
N ILE A 731 21.02 -11.16 32.24
CA ILE A 731 20.45 -10.19 31.28
C ILE A 731 19.60 -10.92 30.25
N GLN A 732 18.36 -10.45 30.03
CA GLN A 732 17.53 -10.97 28.95
C GLN A 732 18.05 -10.49 27.59
N ILE A 733 18.52 -11.43 26.79
CA ILE A 733 19.07 -11.18 25.44
C ILE A 733 17.96 -10.78 24.46
N LEU A 734 18.27 -9.82 23.58
CA LEU A 734 17.47 -9.47 22.40
C LEU A 734 18.03 -10.21 21.18
N THR A 735 17.16 -10.85 20.41
CA THR A 735 17.47 -11.62 19.19
C THR A 735 16.71 -11.08 17.97
N SER A 736 15.96 -10.00 18.14
CA SER A 736 15.13 -9.36 17.12
C SER A 736 15.78 -8.08 16.61
N HIS A 737 15.28 -7.58 15.48
CA HIS A 737 15.61 -6.24 15.00
C HIS A 737 15.25 -5.16 16.02
N THR A 738 15.87 -3.99 15.89
CA THR A 738 15.58 -2.82 16.73
C THR A 738 14.90 -1.69 15.92
N LEU A 739 14.51 -0.62 16.62
CA LEU A 739 13.98 0.62 16.02
C LEU A 739 15.03 1.75 15.96
N GLN A 740 16.32 1.43 16.11
CA GLN A 740 17.40 2.42 16.04
C GLN A 740 17.58 2.96 14.60
N PRO A 741 18.05 4.21 14.44
CA PRO A 741 18.38 4.76 13.14
C PRO A 741 19.63 4.09 12.56
N VAL A 742 19.65 3.92 11.23
CA VAL A 742 20.79 3.37 10.49
C VAL A 742 21.80 4.45 10.09
N PRO A 743 23.11 4.15 10.02
CA PRO A 743 24.11 5.09 9.52
C PRO A 743 23.96 5.35 8.02
N VAL A 744 24.45 6.50 7.55
CA VAL A 744 24.73 6.77 6.14
C VAL A 744 26.06 7.52 6.05
N ALA A 745 27.03 6.94 5.35
CA ALA A 745 28.29 7.60 4.98
C ALA A 745 28.43 7.67 3.46
N ILE A 746 29.12 8.69 2.96
CA ILE A 746 29.42 8.88 1.54
C ILE A 746 30.80 9.52 1.39
N GLY A 747 31.60 9.05 0.44
CA GLY A 747 32.97 9.50 0.25
C GLY A 747 33.62 8.93 -1.00
N GLY A 748 34.95 8.93 -1.04
CA GLY A 748 35.76 8.48 -2.17
C GLY A 748 36.25 9.64 -3.06
N PRO A 749 37.34 9.47 -3.84
CA PRO A 749 38.01 10.59 -4.51
C PRO A 749 37.20 11.22 -5.64
N GLY A 750 36.26 10.48 -6.23
CA GLY A 750 35.34 10.99 -7.24
C GLY A 750 34.24 11.90 -6.67
N LEU A 751 34.10 12.00 -5.34
CA LEU A 751 33.03 12.76 -4.72
C LEU A 751 33.30 14.27 -4.83
N HIS A 752 32.43 14.97 -5.55
CA HIS A 752 32.58 16.41 -5.79
C HIS A 752 32.65 17.21 -4.46
N PRO A 753 33.68 18.03 -4.18
CA PRO A 753 33.89 18.67 -2.87
C PRO A 753 32.75 19.58 -2.36
N GLY A 754 31.90 20.06 -3.26
CA GLY A 754 30.68 20.80 -2.89
C GLY A 754 29.56 19.92 -2.31
N VAL A 755 29.72 18.60 -2.31
CA VAL A 755 28.74 17.63 -1.78
C VAL A 755 28.58 17.80 -0.28
N LYS A 756 27.39 18.22 0.11
CA LYS A 756 26.97 18.24 1.52
C LYS A 756 25.55 17.74 1.65
N PHE A 757 25.41 16.56 2.21
CA PHE A 757 24.59 16.34 3.40
C PHE A 757 23.70 17.53 3.87
N ARG A 758 22.47 17.63 3.33
CA ARG A 758 21.38 18.59 3.71
C ARG A 758 20.79 18.30 5.07
N THR A 759 20.64 19.36 5.85
CA THR A 759 20.06 19.39 7.20
C THR A 759 18.57 19.76 7.23
N ASP A 760 17.94 20.06 6.09
CA ASP A 760 16.54 20.51 6.00
C ASP A 760 15.50 19.37 5.91
N ILE A 761 15.95 18.11 5.86
CA ILE A 761 15.09 16.93 5.83
C ILE A 761 14.88 16.42 7.25
N GLN A 762 13.69 16.66 7.80
CA GLN A 762 13.37 16.41 9.21
C GLN A 762 13.29 14.92 9.61
N THR A 763 12.97 14.05 8.66
CA THR A 763 12.82 12.59 8.87
C THR A 763 13.33 11.82 7.64
N PRO A 764 14.66 11.75 7.42
CA PRO A 764 15.22 10.91 6.36
C PRO A 764 15.05 9.43 6.70
N GLY A 765 14.94 8.58 5.68
CA GLY A 765 14.92 7.12 5.83
C GLY A 765 15.45 6.42 4.57
N LEU A 766 15.38 5.09 4.52
CA LEU A 766 15.99 4.26 3.47
C LEU A 766 15.63 4.69 2.04
N ALA A 767 14.38 5.11 1.80
CA ALA A 767 13.92 5.60 0.49
C ALA A 767 14.66 6.87 0.01
N ASN A 768 15.30 7.63 0.92
CA ASN A 768 16.19 8.74 0.56
C ASN A 768 17.53 8.25 0.02
N VAL A 769 18.04 7.10 0.48
CA VAL A 769 19.35 6.56 0.07
C VAL A 769 19.36 6.19 -1.42
N ALA A 770 18.32 5.52 -1.91
CA ALA A 770 18.16 5.22 -3.34
C ALA A 770 18.18 6.50 -4.21
N ALA A 771 17.60 7.59 -3.71
CA ALA A 771 17.63 8.89 -4.39
C ALA A 771 18.99 9.62 -4.31
N THR A 772 19.86 9.24 -3.37
CA THR A 772 21.24 9.74 -3.24
C THR A 772 22.16 9.02 -4.22
N GLY A 773 22.10 7.68 -4.29
CA GLY A 773 22.92 6.88 -5.20
C GLY A 773 22.65 7.12 -6.70
N ALA A 774 21.43 7.57 -7.05
CA ALA A 774 21.03 7.79 -8.44
C ALA A 774 21.45 9.15 -9.06
N ARG A 775 22.15 10.04 -8.34
CA ARG A 775 22.47 11.38 -8.84
C ARG A 775 23.76 11.40 -9.68
N LYS A 776 23.61 11.38 -11.01
CA LYS A 776 24.69 11.78 -11.93
C LYS A 776 25.11 13.24 -11.72
N ASN A 777 26.41 13.52 -11.86
CA ASN A 777 26.95 14.88 -11.88
C ASN A 777 26.53 15.58 -13.19
N PRO A 778 25.78 16.69 -13.16
CA PRO A 778 25.19 17.28 -14.38
C PRO A 778 26.21 17.90 -15.36
N ASN A 779 27.48 18.02 -14.99
CA ASN A 779 28.49 18.70 -15.81
C ASN A 779 29.27 17.76 -16.77
N CYS A 780 28.84 16.51 -16.93
CA CYS A 780 29.44 15.56 -17.89
C CYS A 780 28.64 15.49 -19.19
N GLN A 781 28.55 16.62 -19.90
CA GLN A 781 28.28 16.64 -21.33
C GLN A 781 29.53 17.16 -22.06
N SER A 782 29.94 16.41 -23.07
CA SER A 782 31.11 16.72 -23.90
C SER A 782 30.81 17.93 -24.80
N GLY A 783 31.61 18.99 -24.66
CA GLY A 783 31.68 20.08 -25.62
C GLY A 783 30.62 21.16 -25.47
N ASP A 784 30.87 22.13 -24.60
CA ASP A 784 30.77 23.55 -24.99
C ASP A 784 31.50 24.46 -23.98
N THR A 785 32.43 25.28 -24.48
CA THR A 785 33.21 26.22 -23.65
C THR A 785 32.56 27.60 -23.61
N THR A 786 31.53 27.78 -22.78
CA THR A 786 31.09 29.12 -22.34
C THR A 786 30.77 29.17 -20.84
N SER A 787 31.04 30.34 -20.24
CA SER A 787 31.10 30.52 -18.79
C SER A 787 29.72 30.64 -18.13
N LEU A 788 29.44 29.81 -17.12
CA LEU A 788 28.32 29.98 -16.20
C LEU A 788 28.72 29.66 -14.74
N LYS A 789 28.01 30.29 -13.80
CA LYS A 789 28.45 30.48 -12.40
C LYS A 789 28.29 29.24 -11.53
N SER A 790 29.08 29.21 -10.46
CA SER A 790 29.10 28.17 -9.44
C SER A 790 27.83 28.13 -8.58
N ASP A 791 27.02 27.08 -8.74
CA ASP A 791 25.96 26.70 -7.78
C ASP A 791 26.19 25.25 -7.30
N GLY A 792 26.31 25.07 -5.99
CA GLY A 792 26.74 23.82 -5.35
C GLY A 792 25.76 22.64 -5.46
N VAL A 793 26.27 21.43 -5.24
CA VAL A 793 25.48 20.17 -5.28
C VAL A 793 25.27 19.65 -3.86
N GLU A 794 24.07 19.83 -3.31
CA GLU A 794 23.75 19.37 -1.93
C GLU A 794 23.11 17.96 -1.90
N LEU A 795 23.59 17.08 -1.00
CA LEU A 795 23.07 15.72 -0.69
C LEU A 795 22.24 15.73 0.61
N VAL A 796 22.18 14.69 1.47
CA VAL A 796 21.24 14.61 2.65
C VAL A 796 21.92 14.03 3.91
N SER A 797 21.81 14.65 5.09
CA SER A 797 22.90 14.68 6.11
C SER A 797 23.06 13.60 7.19
N CYS A 798 24.32 13.42 7.62
CA CYS A 798 24.79 13.62 9.01
C CYS A 798 26.29 14.04 9.15
N TRP A 799 26.57 15.11 9.91
CA TRP A 799 27.84 15.63 10.53
C TRP A 799 29.17 15.74 9.71
N LEU A 800 30.17 16.47 10.27
CA LEU A 800 31.19 17.27 9.54
C LEU A 800 32.61 17.25 10.15
N LEU A 801 33.66 17.43 9.32
CA LEU A 801 34.87 18.27 9.55
C LEU A 801 35.62 18.54 8.19
N PRO A 802 36.37 19.66 7.99
CA PRO A 802 36.92 20.05 6.66
C PRO A 802 38.45 20.26 6.58
N LEU A 803 39.03 20.33 5.35
CA LEU A 803 40.12 21.21 4.83
C LEU A 803 40.47 20.84 3.33
N PRO A 804 41.29 21.59 2.54
CA PRO A 804 40.89 21.91 1.14
C PRO A 804 41.86 21.57 -0.04
N THR A 805 41.37 21.82 -1.28
CA THR A 805 42.06 21.95 -2.62
C THR A 805 42.71 20.67 -3.22
N THR A 806 42.59 20.31 -4.53
CA THR A 806 41.97 20.94 -5.74
C THR A 806 41.67 19.91 -6.87
N THR A 807 40.52 20.06 -7.57
CA THR A 807 40.26 19.78 -9.03
C THR A 807 40.27 18.35 -9.66
N VAL A 808 39.05 17.78 -9.84
CA VAL A 808 38.48 17.03 -11.00
C VAL A 808 39.02 15.64 -11.46
N LEU A 809 38.21 14.58 -11.27
CA LEU A 809 37.50 13.81 -12.34
C LEU A 809 36.31 13.01 -11.74
N CYS A 810 35.45 12.37 -12.56
CA CYS A 810 34.22 11.69 -12.09
C CYS A 810 34.13 10.20 -12.48
N LYS A 811 33.87 9.32 -11.52
CA LYS A 811 33.06 8.07 -11.66
C LYS A 811 32.38 7.76 -10.31
N LEU A 812 31.14 7.30 -10.31
CA LEU A 812 30.46 6.79 -9.11
C LEU A 812 30.64 5.27 -9.10
N ILE A 813 31.20 4.70 -8.03
CA ILE A 813 31.55 3.27 -7.97
C ILE A 813 31.33 2.78 -6.52
N GLY A 814 30.10 2.34 -6.23
CA GLY A 814 29.77 1.68 -4.96
C GLY A 814 28.49 2.17 -4.28
N VAL A 815 27.52 1.27 -4.12
CA VAL A 815 26.43 1.40 -3.14
C VAL A 815 26.45 0.18 -2.23
N PHE A 816 26.95 0.37 -1.01
CA PHE A 816 27.20 -0.68 -0.03
C PHE A 816 26.14 -0.63 1.08
N VAL A 817 25.53 -1.78 1.37
CA VAL A 817 24.51 -1.96 2.40
C VAL A 817 25.06 -2.87 3.50
N LEU A 818 25.80 -2.29 4.44
CA LEU A 818 26.33 -3.00 5.60
C LEU A 818 25.22 -3.27 6.61
N SER A 819 25.11 -4.47 7.17
CA SER A 819 24.42 -4.60 8.46
C SER A 819 25.34 -4.09 9.59
N HIS A 820 25.14 -2.81 9.93
CA HIS A 820 25.70 -2.03 11.06
C HIS A 820 27.12 -1.47 11.00
N LEU A 821 27.18 -0.16 11.34
CA LEU A 821 28.18 0.48 12.18
C LEU A 821 27.50 1.65 12.93
N ALA A 822 27.15 1.47 14.21
CA ALA A 822 26.57 2.52 15.04
C ALA A 822 27.22 2.52 16.44
N GLY A 823 27.94 3.59 16.78
CA GLY A 823 28.37 3.87 18.16
C GLY A 823 29.82 3.60 18.54
N TRP A 824 30.75 3.42 17.60
CA TRP A 824 32.20 3.42 17.88
C TRP A 824 32.85 4.72 17.39
N GLU A 825 33.69 5.34 18.21
CA GLU A 825 34.58 6.42 17.78
C GLU A 825 35.63 5.84 16.82
N MET A 826 35.73 6.37 15.60
CA MET A 826 36.95 6.23 14.80
C MET A 826 38.08 6.97 15.52
N GLN A 827 38.82 6.26 16.37
CA GLN A 827 40.10 6.75 16.85
C GLN A 827 41.13 6.62 15.71
N SER A 828 41.82 7.72 15.47
CA SER A 828 42.66 8.00 14.30
C SER A 828 43.76 6.96 14.01
N ALA A 829 43.90 6.62 12.72
CA ALA A 829 45.18 6.44 12.04
C ALA A 829 45.02 6.83 10.56
#